data_AF-A0A2M7V389-F1
#
_entry.id   AF-A0A2M7V389-F1
#
_cell.length_a   1.000
_cell.length_b   1.000
_cell.length_c   1.000
_cell.angle_alpha   90.00
_cell.angle_beta   90.00
_cell.angle_gamma   90.00
#
_symmetry.space_group_name_H-M   'P 1'
#
loop_
_entity.id
_entity.type
_entity.pdbx_description
1 polymer ?
#
loop_
_entity_poly.entity_id
_entity_poly.type
_entity_poly.pdbx_seq_one_letter_code
_entity_poly.pdbx_strand_id
1 'polypeptide(L)'
;MNHISKRIFSFVIVLGMVLPQPAFLATTADFNPNFLLSDEELQAWNIMSRTDIQAFLDERGSFLSTLRTEDKNGINKLAADIIYGAAVDNKINPKYILVKLQKEQSLITEKSPTQKQLDGATGYGISDGCGWDCQTYKDNQGFGKQVDAAAGIMRWYYDNVSSQSWIKRPPLSYTIDGEFITPSTLATGFLYTYTPHLQGNKNFWTLWQSWFDQVYPDGTLLKSANDATVYLLQNGKRRPFASMTALATRYDLRRIVTVPSSELTRYDIGSSISLPNYSIVKTTGGGYYLLDYDAKRPFASSDTVGKLGYNPDEILDVSEQDLSVYILGSTITANTTNPLGELVQIKENSALYYLKDNEYHLIYDKAIIKENFPNLTLQTVSIDKLKSYVPGQPVKIKDGALVLVEGDNRVYAIENGKKRHIASEDVFNGLGYDWKNIVTINEFTGILHETAEPIYLRSDIITQPVTATPSTNKPTVPPTTASQESTTTQTTDIADLMITTPKDHWTFVGKTMDSPVDAYLIADYASGEIFAGKNIDTVRPTASLAKVMTTYMLIKEGLNLNGSVTFNSATQKTPPEFHRYRIIDGERVKNSDLLSAVLISSMNTPVRMLVSSVTNDEAGFVSKMNAQLRDWGLTKTSLKDVYGGAVENDTTAREYLTIFTKATAN
;
A
#
# COMPACT_ATOMS: atom_id res chain seq x y z
N MET A 1 62.78 -24.23 -22.32
CA MET A 1 63.02 -24.75 -20.95
C MET A 1 62.85 -23.61 -19.97
N ASN A 2 61.88 -23.77 -19.07
CA ASN A 2 61.75 -23.19 -17.72
C ASN A 2 61.68 -21.66 -17.59
N HIS A 3 60.48 -21.09 -17.33
CA HIS A 3 59.91 -20.82 -15.98
C HIS A 3 60.68 -19.69 -15.27
N ILE A 4 60.11 -18.64 -14.66
CA ILE A 4 58.77 -18.34 -14.15
C ILE A 4 58.72 -16.83 -13.79
N SER A 5 57.54 -16.22 -14.03
CA SER A 5 56.89 -15.13 -13.27
C SER A 5 57.63 -13.82 -12.93
N LYS A 6 57.10 -12.72 -13.50
CA LYS A 6 56.53 -11.59 -12.74
C LYS A 6 55.62 -10.78 -13.66
N ARG A 7 54.30 -10.97 -13.55
CA ARG A 7 53.31 -10.05 -14.13
C ARG A 7 52.71 -9.22 -13.00
N ILE A 8 53.02 -7.93 -13.04
CA ILE A 8 52.36 -6.88 -12.27
C ILE A 8 50.96 -6.72 -12.87
N PHE A 9 49.92 -6.99 -12.09
CA PHE A 9 48.55 -6.59 -12.41
C PHE A 9 48.15 -5.52 -11.39
N SER A 10 48.00 -4.30 -11.88
CA SER A 10 47.51 -3.15 -11.13
C SER A 10 46.08 -3.42 -10.68
N PHE A 11 45.85 -3.46 -9.37
CA PHE A 11 44.51 -3.36 -8.79
C PHE A 11 44.09 -1.89 -8.82
N VAL A 12 43.11 -1.56 -9.65
CA VAL A 12 42.35 -0.31 -9.52
C VAL A 12 41.40 -0.50 -8.33
N ILE A 13 41.75 0.12 -7.21
CA ILE A 13 40.84 0.29 -6.06
C ILE A 13 39.80 1.32 -6.50
N VAL A 14 38.61 0.85 -6.90
CA VAL A 14 37.42 1.71 -6.94
C VAL A 14 36.94 1.86 -5.51
N LEU A 15 37.36 2.95 -4.89
CA LEU A 15 36.84 3.41 -3.61
C LEU A 15 35.38 3.83 -3.84
N GLY A 16 34.45 2.91 -3.58
CA GLY A 16 33.04 3.23 -3.51
C GLY A 16 32.82 4.17 -2.33
N MET A 17 32.66 5.46 -2.60
CA MET A 17 32.06 6.38 -1.64
C MET A 17 30.65 5.87 -1.35
N VAL A 18 30.48 5.24 -0.19
CA VAL A 18 29.17 5.08 0.43
C VAL A 18 28.70 6.48 0.76
N LEU A 19 27.84 7.03 -0.10
CA LEU A 19 27.11 8.25 0.23
C LEU A 19 26.27 7.95 1.48
N PRO A 20 26.34 8.76 2.54
CA PRO A 20 25.45 8.62 3.68
C PRO A 20 24.02 8.80 3.15
N GLN A 21 23.18 7.77 3.32
CA GLN A 21 21.76 7.92 3.12
C GLN A 21 21.25 8.98 4.12
N PRO A 22 20.29 9.83 3.76
CA PRO A 22 19.72 10.78 4.69
C PRO A 22 19.12 9.99 5.86
N ALA A 23 19.69 10.20 7.05
CA ALA A 23 19.12 9.70 8.28
C ALA A 23 17.71 10.28 8.42
N PHE A 24 16.73 9.40 8.48
CA PHE A 24 15.38 9.76 8.89
C PHE A 24 15.45 10.34 10.31
N LEU A 25 14.97 11.57 10.48
CA LEU A 25 14.52 12.03 11.79
C LEU A 25 13.11 11.47 12.03
N ALA A 26 13.02 10.14 12.17
CA ALA A 26 12.03 9.61 13.09
C ALA A 26 12.46 10.13 14.47
N THR A 27 11.55 10.67 15.27
CA THR A 27 11.84 10.82 16.71
C THR A 27 12.15 9.42 17.22
N THR A 28 13.43 9.08 17.33
CA THR A 28 13.85 7.78 17.81
C THR A 28 13.39 7.71 19.24
N ALA A 29 12.32 6.96 19.53
CA ALA A 29 12.09 6.51 20.89
C ALA A 29 13.41 5.96 21.40
N ASP A 30 13.94 6.46 22.51
CA ASP A 30 15.23 5.96 22.99
C ASP A 30 15.09 4.48 23.38
N PHE A 31 16.11 3.68 23.08
CA PHE A 31 16.12 2.26 23.42
C PHE A 31 15.97 2.10 24.94
N ASN A 32 14.83 1.59 25.38
CA ASN A 32 14.57 1.28 26.78
C ASN A 32 14.82 -0.22 27.03
N PRO A 33 15.91 -0.60 27.71
CA PRO A 33 16.22 -2.01 27.93
C PRO A 33 15.24 -2.69 28.91
N ASN A 34 14.43 -1.94 29.65
CA ASN A 34 13.40 -2.46 30.56
C ASN A 34 12.05 -2.71 29.87
N PHE A 35 11.86 -2.21 28.64
CA PHE A 35 10.62 -2.41 27.87
C PHE A 35 10.93 -2.57 26.39
N LEU A 36 10.87 -3.80 25.90
CA LEU A 36 11.14 -4.13 24.49
C LEU A 36 9.86 -4.38 23.69
N LEU A 37 8.88 -5.04 24.33
CA LEU A 37 7.65 -5.52 23.72
C LEU A 37 6.60 -5.74 24.82
N SER A 38 5.32 -5.43 24.55
CA SER A 38 4.24 -5.79 25.47
C SER A 38 3.82 -7.25 25.37
N ASP A 39 3.09 -7.74 26.39
CA ASP A 39 2.58 -9.10 26.41
C ASP A 39 1.45 -9.31 25.40
N GLU A 40 0.66 -8.27 25.18
CA GLU A 40 -0.39 -8.19 24.18
C GLU A 40 0.23 -8.23 22.77
N GLU A 41 1.30 -7.46 22.54
CA GLU A 41 2.00 -7.43 21.27
C GLU A 41 2.62 -8.78 20.94
N LEU A 42 3.28 -9.45 21.88
CA LEU A 42 3.90 -10.76 21.62
C LEU A 42 2.85 -11.86 21.35
N GLN A 43 1.66 -11.77 21.96
CA GLN A 43 0.60 -12.76 21.82
C GLN A 43 -0.43 -12.43 20.72
N ALA A 44 -0.28 -11.33 19.99
CA ALA A 44 -1.16 -10.93 18.90
C ALA A 44 -0.97 -11.78 17.63
N TRP A 45 -1.29 -13.07 17.72
CA TRP A 45 -1.07 -14.07 16.66
C TRP A 45 -1.90 -13.85 15.40
N ASN A 46 -3.03 -13.16 15.52
CA ASN A 46 -3.96 -12.90 14.42
C ASN A 46 -3.70 -11.55 13.72
N ILE A 47 -2.56 -10.89 13.99
CA ILE A 47 -2.31 -9.52 13.51
C ILE A 47 -1.76 -9.43 12.08
N MET A 48 -1.36 -10.54 11.49
CA MET A 48 -1.03 -10.62 10.05
C MET A 48 -1.76 -11.82 9.45
N SER A 49 -2.46 -11.59 8.35
CA SER A 49 -2.96 -12.65 7.49
C SER A 49 -1.81 -13.30 6.71
N ARG A 50 -2.10 -14.41 6.04
CA ARG A 50 -1.15 -15.06 5.11
C ARG A 50 -0.72 -14.08 4.02
N THR A 51 -1.65 -13.29 3.50
CA THR A 51 -1.41 -12.29 2.46
C THR A 51 -0.50 -11.17 2.96
N ASP A 52 -0.68 -10.71 4.21
CA ASP A 52 0.18 -9.67 4.79
C ASP A 52 1.62 -10.17 4.95
N ILE A 53 1.80 -11.42 5.37
CA ILE A 53 3.13 -12.04 5.49
C ILE A 53 3.76 -12.20 4.10
N GLN A 54 2.99 -12.67 3.11
CA GLN A 54 3.48 -12.80 1.73
C GLN A 54 3.91 -11.45 1.15
N ALA A 55 3.05 -10.43 1.25
CA ALA A 55 3.35 -9.08 0.78
C ALA A 55 4.61 -8.51 1.47
N PHE A 56 4.75 -8.70 2.78
CA PHE A 56 5.93 -8.26 3.52
C PHE A 56 7.24 -8.91 3.00
N LEU A 57 7.19 -10.18 2.58
CA LEU A 57 8.34 -10.87 2.00
C LEU A 57 8.62 -10.40 0.57
N ASP A 58 7.58 -10.23 -0.25
CA ASP A 58 7.69 -9.76 -1.65
C ASP A 58 8.27 -8.34 -1.72
N GLU A 59 7.77 -7.41 -0.90
CA GLU A 59 8.21 -6.00 -0.88
C GLU A 59 9.68 -5.85 -0.46
N ARG A 60 10.19 -6.77 0.36
CA ARG A 60 11.59 -6.80 0.77
C ARG A 60 12.49 -7.56 -0.21
N GLY A 61 11.93 -8.09 -1.30
CA GLY A 61 12.64 -8.90 -2.27
C GLY A 61 13.27 -10.15 -1.65
N SER A 62 12.62 -10.70 -0.63
CA SER A 62 13.11 -11.86 0.12
C SER A 62 13.05 -13.13 -0.74
N PHE A 63 14.08 -13.97 -0.65
CA PHE A 63 14.00 -15.35 -1.18
C PHE A 63 12.83 -16.14 -0.58
N LEU A 64 12.45 -15.87 0.66
CA LEU A 64 11.34 -16.56 1.31
C LEU A 64 10.00 -16.32 0.61
N SER A 65 9.85 -15.25 -0.17
CA SER A 65 8.57 -14.93 -0.80
C SER A 65 8.13 -15.97 -1.84
N THR A 66 9.08 -16.73 -2.39
CA THR A 66 8.80 -17.83 -3.34
C THR A 66 9.17 -19.21 -2.79
N LEU A 67 9.75 -19.28 -1.59
CA LEU A 67 10.20 -20.52 -0.99
C LEU A 67 9.02 -21.43 -0.63
N ARG A 68 9.03 -22.65 -1.18
CA ARG A 68 8.19 -23.77 -0.74
C ARG A 68 9.05 -24.83 -0.07
N THR A 69 8.69 -25.19 1.15
CA THR A 69 9.44 -26.16 1.98
C THR A 69 8.54 -26.84 3.00
N GLU A 70 9.06 -27.84 3.71
CA GLU A 70 8.33 -28.58 4.73
C GLU A 70 8.07 -27.72 5.98
N ASP A 71 6.84 -27.78 6.49
CA ASP A 71 6.47 -27.29 7.81
C ASP A 71 6.93 -28.26 8.93
N LYS A 72 6.60 -27.97 10.20
CA LYS A 72 6.97 -28.83 11.33
C LYS A 72 6.46 -30.28 11.24
N ASN A 73 5.42 -30.51 10.45
CA ASN A 73 4.77 -31.81 10.25
C ASN A 73 5.21 -32.48 8.93
N GLY A 74 6.17 -31.91 8.20
CA GLY A 74 6.64 -32.43 6.92
C GLY A 74 5.74 -32.07 5.72
N ILE A 75 4.77 -31.15 5.88
CA ILE A 75 3.88 -30.76 4.79
C ILE A 75 4.51 -29.61 4.01
N ASN A 76 4.66 -29.78 2.70
CA ASN A 76 5.25 -28.76 1.84
C ASN A 76 4.29 -27.57 1.64
N LYS A 77 4.70 -26.38 2.08
CA LYS A 77 3.92 -25.13 2.09
C LYS A 77 4.80 -23.95 1.68
N LEU A 78 4.17 -22.85 1.28
CA LEU A 78 4.86 -21.58 1.08
C LEU A 78 5.40 -21.05 2.42
N ALA A 79 6.55 -20.40 2.43
CA ALA A 79 7.14 -19.89 3.67
C ALA A 79 6.19 -18.95 4.44
N ALA A 80 5.42 -18.13 3.73
CA ALA A 80 4.39 -17.27 4.33
C ALA A 80 3.30 -18.08 5.08
N ASP A 81 2.86 -19.21 4.52
CA ASP A 81 1.91 -20.12 5.16
C ASP A 81 2.51 -20.82 6.40
N ILE A 82 3.79 -21.16 6.34
CA ILE A 82 4.52 -21.77 7.46
C ILE A 82 4.61 -20.78 8.63
N ILE A 83 4.99 -19.53 8.35
CA ILE A 83 5.06 -18.45 9.36
C ILE A 83 3.68 -18.19 9.96
N TYR A 84 2.65 -18.08 9.12
CA TYR A 84 1.26 -17.92 9.56
C TYR A 84 0.81 -19.08 10.45
N GLY A 85 1.06 -20.32 10.02
CA GLY A 85 0.69 -21.52 10.77
C GLY A 85 1.36 -21.59 12.13
N ALA A 86 2.67 -21.34 12.20
CA ALA A 86 3.41 -21.29 13.45
C ALA A 86 2.88 -20.21 14.42
N ALA A 87 2.53 -19.03 13.89
CA ALA A 87 1.94 -17.95 14.68
C ALA A 87 0.59 -18.37 15.28
N VAL A 88 -0.32 -18.91 14.47
CA VAL A 88 -1.65 -19.36 14.89
C VAL A 88 -1.57 -20.50 15.91
N ASP A 89 -0.80 -21.54 15.61
CA ASP A 89 -0.68 -22.74 16.45
C ASP A 89 -0.14 -22.40 17.84
N ASN A 90 0.85 -21.51 17.91
CA ASN A 90 1.50 -21.15 19.16
C ASN A 90 0.89 -19.90 19.81
N LYS A 91 -0.10 -19.26 19.18
CA LYS A 91 -0.67 -17.99 19.63
C LYS A 91 0.41 -16.93 19.87
N ILE A 92 1.38 -16.81 18.94
CA ILE A 92 2.44 -15.79 18.99
C ILE A 92 2.39 -14.92 17.74
N ASN A 93 2.73 -13.64 17.90
CA ASN A 93 2.68 -12.64 16.85
C ASN A 93 3.62 -13.00 15.66
N PRO A 94 3.10 -13.08 14.41
CA PRO A 94 3.91 -13.36 13.23
C PRO A 94 5.02 -12.32 13.00
N LYS A 95 4.85 -11.07 13.42
CA LYS A 95 5.88 -10.03 13.37
C LYS A 95 7.12 -10.40 14.16
N TYR A 96 6.95 -11.05 15.32
CA TYR A 96 8.08 -11.51 16.13
C TYR A 96 8.89 -12.57 15.36
N ILE A 97 8.21 -13.50 14.69
CA ILE A 97 8.85 -14.53 13.84
C ILE A 97 9.64 -13.86 12.71
N LEU A 98 9.06 -12.86 12.05
CA LEU A 98 9.71 -12.10 10.98
C LEU A 98 10.97 -11.37 11.48
N VAL A 99 10.90 -10.68 12.63
CA VAL A 99 12.10 -10.05 13.24
C VAL A 99 13.16 -11.10 13.55
N LYS A 100 12.76 -12.27 14.08
CA LYS A 100 13.68 -13.37 14.39
C LYS A 100 14.39 -13.88 13.14
N LEU A 101 13.67 -14.15 12.06
CA LEU A 101 14.25 -14.60 10.79
C LEU A 101 15.32 -13.63 10.25
N GLN A 102 15.10 -12.33 10.44
CA GLN A 102 16.09 -11.33 10.06
C GLN A 102 17.26 -11.22 11.03
N LYS A 103 16.97 -11.07 12.32
CA LYS A 103 17.98 -10.89 13.35
C LYS A 103 18.99 -12.04 13.36
N GLU A 104 18.53 -13.25 13.08
CA GLU A 104 19.33 -14.46 13.25
C GLU A 104 20.05 -14.89 11.97
N GLN A 105 19.39 -14.77 10.80
CA GLN A 105 19.95 -15.28 9.53
C GLN A 105 19.76 -14.33 8.33
N SER A 106 19.31 -13.09 8.57
CA SER A 106 19.03 -12.06 7.54
C SER A 106 18.03 -12.48 6.46
N LEU A 107 17.20 -13.49 6.75
CA LEU A 107 16.38 -14.17 5.73
C LEU A 107 15.28 -13.28 5.14
N ILE A 108 14.88 -12.21 5.82
CA ILE A 108 13.86 -11.29 5.30
C ILE A 108 14.40 -10.43 4.16
N THR A 109 15.70 -10.12 4.13
CA THR A 109 16.31 -9.29 3.06
C THR A 109 17.25 -10.08 2.14
N GLU A 110 17.54 -11.33 2.46
CA GLU A 110 18.44 -12.18 1.69
C GLU A 110 17.78 -12.70 0.40
N LYS A 111 18.51 -12.63 -0.71
CA LYS A 111 18.05 -13.07 -2.05
C LYS A 111 18.54 -14.47 -2.40
N SER A 112 19.59 -14.95 -1.74
CA SER A 112 20.18 -16.26 -2.03
C SER A 112 20.72 -16.92 -0.76
N PRO A 113 19.83 -17.34 0.17
CA PRO A 113 20.25 -17.93 1.43
C PRO A 113 20.85 -19.31 1.21
N THR A 114 21.85 -19.64 2.01
CA THR A 114 22.40 -21.00 2.08
C THR A 114 21.42 -21.95 2.77
N GLN A 115 21.51 -23.25 2.48
CA GLN A 115 20.70 -24.25 3.18
C GLN A 115 20.93 -24.20 4.70
N LYS A 116 22.16 -23.92 5.14
CA LYS A 116 22.47 -23.75 6.57
C LYS A 116 21.69 -22.60 7.22
N GLN A 117 21.50 -21.49 6.51
CA GLN A 117 20.66 -20.38 7.00
C GLN A 117 19.20 -20.81 7.14
N LEU A 118 18.66 -21.56 6.17
CA LEU A 118 17.28 -22.08 6.25
C LEU A 118 17.12 -23.13 7.36
N ASP A 119 18.12 -23.97 7.54
CA ASP A 119 18.14 -25.03 8.55
C ASP A 119 18.21 -24.49 9.98
N GLY A 120 18.83 -23.32 10.19
CA GLY A 120 18.92 -22.59 11.46
C GLY A 120 18.20 -21.23 11.44
N ALA A 121 17.09 -21.13 10.70
CA ALA A 121 16.44 -19.87 10.33
C ALA A 121 16.19 -18.88 11.48
N THR A 122 15.94 -19.37 12.69
CA THR A 122 15.63 -18.54 13.87
C THR A 122 16.66 -18.69 15.00
N GLY A 123 17.74 -19.44 14.74
CA GLY A 123 18.77 -19.78 15.73
C GLY A 123 18.28 -20.68 16.87
N TYR A 124 17.08 -21.27 16.76
CA TYR A 124 16.52 -22.07 17.84
C TYR A 124 17.35 -23.34 18.08
N GLY A 125 17.67 -23.57 19.35
CA GLY A 125 18.44 -24.74 19.80
C GLY A 125 19.96 -24.57 19.71
N ILE A 126 20.46 -23.41 19.29
CA ILE A 126 21.89 -23.07 19.23
C ILE A 126 22.26 -22.32 20.52
N SER A 127 23.29 -22.78 21.23
CA SER A 127 23.81 -22.13 22.44
C SER A 127 25.33 -21.97 22.37
N ASP A 128 25.90 -21.06 23.16
CA ASP A 128 27.35 -20.77 23.14
C ASP A 128 28.23 -21.99 23.44
N GLY A 129 27.71 -22.98 24.18
CA GLY A 129 28.46 -24.17 24.57
C GLY A 129 28.60 -25.23 23.46
N CYS A 130 27.63 -25.33 22.55
CA CYS A 130 27.61 -26.37 21.51
C CYS A 130 27.37 -25.85 20.08
N GLY A 131 27.04 -24.57 19.91
CA GLY A 131 26.81 -23.96 18.60
C GLY A 131 25.85 -24.77 17.72
N TRP A 132 26.28 -25.04 16.48
CA TRP A 132 25.51 -25.82 15.51
C TRP A 132 25.52 -27.32 15.78
N ASP A 133 26.22 -27.78 16.81
CA ASP A 133 26.27 -29.20 17.19
C ASP A 133 25.29 -29.59 18.29
N CYS A 134 24.57 -28.61 18.86
CA CYS A 134 23.56 -28.85 19.88
C CYS A 134 22.49 -29.83 19.40
N GLN A 135 22.16 -30.84 20.23
CA GLN A 135 21.12 -31.83 19.88
C GLN A 135 19.77 -31.16 19.65
N THR A 136 19.42 -30.15 20.47
CA THR A 136 18.20 -29.35 20.30
C THR A 136 18.12 -28.70 18.92
N TYR A 137 19.24 -28.20 18.39
CA TYR A 137 19.28 -27.67 17.01
C TYR A 137 19.08 -28.80 15.99
N LYS A 138 19.79 -29.93 16.13
CA LYS A 138 19.69 -31.08 15.22
C LYS A 138 18.26 -31.63 15.13
N ASP A 139 17.55 -31.68 16.25
CA ASP A 139 16.15 -32.14 16.30
C ASP A 139 15.18 -31.16 15.61
N ASN A 140 15.54 -29.87 15.59
CA ASN A 140 14.75 -28.77 15.03
C ASN A 140 15.33 -28.20 13.73
N GLN A 141 16.16 -28.98 13.03
CA GLN A 141 16.77 -28.54 11.76
C GLN A 141 15.71 -28.43 10.67
N GLY A 142 15.73 -27.32 9.93
CA GLY A 142 14.85 -27.04 8.80
C GLY A 142 13.92 -25.84 9.05
N PHE A 143 13.63 -25.08 7.99
CA PHE A 143 12.90 -23.81 8.07
C PHE A 143 11.58 -23.92 8.85
N GLY A 144 10.74 -24.91 8.52
CA GLY A 144 9.45 -25.10 9.18
C GLY A 144 9.55 -25.38 10.68
N LYS A 145 10.50 -26.23 11.09
CA LYS A 145 10.74 -26.55 12.50
C LYS A 145 11.33 -25.37 13.25
N GLN A 146 12.28 -24.64 12.66
CA GLN A 146 12.87 -23.45 13.26
C GLN A 146 11.84 -22.33 13.48
N VAL A 147 10.94 -22.12 12.52
CA VAL A 147 9.87 -21.12 12.61
C VAL A 147 8.86 -21.49 13.70
N ASP A 148 8.41 -22.75 13.73
CA ASP A 148 7.50 -23.22 14.77
C ASP A 148 8.14 -23.17 16.16
N ALA A 149 9.38 -23.64 16.31
CA ALA A 149 10.07 -23.65 17.59
C ALA A 149 10.32 -22.24 18.15
N ALA A 150 10.61 -21.26 17.28
CA ALA A 150 10.76 -19.87 17.70
C ALA A 150 9.47 -19.25 18.27
N ALA A 151 8.31 -19.61 17.71
CA ALA A 151 7.02 -19.22 18.26
C ALA A 151 6.68 -20.06 19.51
N GLY A 152 6.83 -21.37 19.43
CA GLY A 152 6.51 -22.32 20.48
C GLY A 152 7.25 -22.07 21.79
N ILE A 153 8.51 -21.65 21.75
CA ILE A 153 9.26 -21.33 22.98
C ILE A 153 8.68 -20.13 23.74
N MET A 154 8.19 -19.11 23.02
CA MET A 154 7.57 -17.94 23.65
C MET A 154 6.24 -18.32 24.30
N ARG A 155 5.43 -19.16 23.63
CA ARG A 155 4.21 -19.73 24.22
C ARG A 155 4.53 -20.56 25.45
N TRP A 156 5.53 -21.44 25.35
CA TRP A 156 5.97 -22.28 26.46
C TRP A 156 6.42 -21.45 27.67
N TYR A 157 7.11 -20.32 27.46
CA TYR A 157 7.45 -19.41 28.56
C TYR A 157 6.21 -18.83 29.24
N TYR A 158 5.20 -18.37 28.50
CA TYR A 158 3.94 -17.92 29.10
C TYR A 158 3.31 -18.99 29.98
N ASP A 159 3.30 -20.24 29.49
CA ASP A 159 2.63 -21.35 30.18
C ASP A 159 3.43 -21.85 31.40
N ASN A 160 4.74 -21.56 31.49
CA ASN A 160 5.64 -22.11 32.51
C ASN A 160 6.32 -21.06 33.40
N VAL A 161 6.13 -19.77 33.15
CA VAL A 161 6.81 -18.69 33.91
C VAL A 161 6.49 -18.72 35.40
N SER A 162 5.33 -19.25 35.82
CA SER A 162 4.95 -19.39 37.23
C SER A 162 5.67 -20.55 37.94
N SER A 163 6.05 -21.60 37.22
CA SER A 163 6.66 -22.81 37.78
C SER A 163 8.18 -22.88 37.59
N GLN A 164 8.72 -22.17 36.60
CA GLN A 164 10.15 -22.18 36.26
C GLN A 164 10.81 -20.89 36.76
N SER A 165 11.66 -20.99 37.77
CA SER A 165 12.30 -19.83 38.40
C SER A 165 13.36 -19.14 37.54
N TRP A 166 13.92 -19.83 36.55
CA TRP A 166 14.96 -19.31 35.66
C TRP A 166 14.42 -18.44 34.52
N ILE A 167 13.10 -18.48 34.24
CA ILE A 167 12.47 -17.60 33.26
C ILE A 167 12.43 -16.18 33.83
N LYS A 168 13.01 -15.23 33.10
CA LYS A 168 13.08 -13.83 33.54
C LYS A 168 11.70 -13.18 33.46
N ARG A 169 11.31 -12.40 34.47
CA ARG A 169 9.96 -11.83 34.62
C ARG A 169 9.91 -10.59 35.53
N PRO A 170 8.95 -9.67 35.34
CA PRO A 170 8.62 -8.67 36.35
C PRO A 170 8.18 -9.30 37.68
N PRO A 171 8.35 -8.60 38.83
CA PRO A 171 9.11 -7.36 39.00
C PRO A 171 10.60 -7.63 39.31
N LEU A 172 11.13 -8.82 39.00
CA LEU A 172 12.50 -9.20 39.34
C LEU A 172 13.51 -8.50 38.44
N SER A 173 14.68 -8.19 38.99
CA SER A 173 15.79 -7.58 38.26
C SER A 173 16.89 -8.60 37.97
N TYR A 174 17.58 -8.44 36.84
CA TYR A 174 18.60 -9.35 36.34
C TYR A 174 19.82 -8.56 35.87
N THR A 175 21.02 -9.08 36.12
CA THR A 175 22.24 -8.52 35.55
C THR A 175 22.42 -9.04 34.12
N ILE A 176 22.37 -8.15 33.14
CA ILE A 176 22.55 -8.45 31.71
C ILE A 176 23.68 -7.57 31.19
N ASP A 177 24.76 -8.17 30.69
CA ASP A 177 25.95 -7.46 30.21
C ASP A 177 26.48 -6.38 31.20
N GLY A 178 26.32 -6.60 32.51
CA GLY A 178 26.75 -5.69 33.56
C GLY A 178 25.73 -4.62 33.99
N GLU A 179 24.58 -4.51 33.31
CA GLU A 179 23.49 -3.59 33.67
C GLU A 179 22.37 -4.30 34.43
N PHE A 180 21.69 -3.56 35.33
CA PHE A 180 20.55 -4.06 36.10
C PHE A 180 19.26 -3.80 35.32
N ILE A 181 18.69 -4.85 34.72
CA ILE A 181 17.46 -4.77 33.94
C ILE A 181 16.30 -5.32 34.75
N THR A 182 15.22 -4.53 34.84
CA THR A 182 13.95 -4.94 35.42
C THR A 182 12.91 -4.96 34.31
N PRO A 183 12.63 -6.13 33.70
CA PRO A 183 11.63 -6.21 32.63
C PRO A 183 10.29 -5.68 33.12
N SER A 184 9.67 -4.82 32.31
CA SER A 184 8.35 -4.23 32.62
C SER A 184 7.19 -5.16 32.21
N THR A 185 7.46 -6.14 31.35
CA THR A 185 6.48 -7.10 30.81
C THR A 185 7.08 -8.51 30.79
N LEU A 186 6.23 -9.55 30.74
CA LEU A 186 6.72 -10.93 30.60
C LEU A 186 7.42 -11.12 29.26
N ALA A 187 6.89 -10.56 28.16
CA ALA A 187 7.49 -10.57 26.83
C ALA A 187 8.92 -10.02 26.83
N THR A 188 9.16 -8.88 27.49
CA THR A 188 10.52 -8.34 27.65
C THR A 188 11.41 -9.32 28.42
N GLY A 189 10.89 -9.91 29.51
CA GLY A 189 11.59 -10.95 30.27
C GLY A 189 11.92 -12.18 29.41
N PHE A 190 11.02 -12.62 28.55
CA PHE A 190 11.19 -13.78 27.69
C PHE A 190 12.23 -13.54 26.60
N LEU A 191 12.27 -12.34 26.03
CA LEU A 191 13.33 -11.94 25.09
C LEU A 191 14.72 -12.00 25.74
N TYR A 192 14.86 -11.54 26.99
CA TYR A 192 16.12 -11.71 27.75
C TYR A 192 16.35 -13.13 28.26
N THR A 193 15.30 -13.94 28.41
CA THR A 193 15.43 -15.36 28.74
C THR A 193 16.03 -16.11 27.56
N TYR A 194 15.57 -15.80 26.35
CA TYR A 194 16.06 -16.39 25.11
C TYR A 194 17.42 -15.81 24.68
N THR A 195 17.59 -14.49 24.70
CA THR A 195 18.82 -13.77 24.33
C THR A 195 19.33 -12.99 25.55
N PRO A 196 20.23 -13.53 26.38
CA PRO A 196 20.71 -12.85 27.59
C PRO A 196 21.77 -11.76 27.29
N HIS A 197 21.56 -10.93 26.26
CA HIS A 197 22.47 -9.85 25.84
C HIS A 197 21.71 -8.57 25.48
N LEU A 198 22.21 -7.42 25.91
CA LEU A 198 21.65 -6.10 25.60
C LEU A 198 21.70 -5.81 24.10
N GLN A 199 22.84 -6.02 23.46
CA GLN A 199 23.00 -5.71 22.03
C GLN A 199 22.06 -6.54 21.15
N GLY A 200 21.85 -7.83 21.49
CA GLY A 200 20.92 -8.69 20.77
C GLY A 200 19.48 -8.19 20.89
N ASN A 201 19.07 -7.76 22.09
CA ASN A 201 17.74 -7.21 22.34
C ASN A 201 17.57 -5.81 21.74
N LYS A 202 18.61 -4.99 21.71
CA LYS A 202 18.63 -3.72 20.98
C LYS A 202 18.42 -3.93 19.48
N ASN A 203 19.08 -4.92 18.88
CA ASN A 203 18.87 -5.25 17.47
C ASN A 203 17.43 -5.71 17.20
N PHE A 204 16.86 -6.56 18.08
CA PHE A 204 15.45 -6.95 17.99
C PHE A 204 14.54 -5.73 18.05
N TRP A 205 14.72 -4.88 19.06
CA TRP A 205 13.92 -3.68 19.25
C TRP A 205 14.06 -2.71 18.07
N THR A 206 15.27 -2.49 17.56
CA THR A 206 15.50 -1.63 16.39
C THR A 206 14.78 -2.16 15.15
N LEU A 207 14.84 -3.48 14.89
CA LEU A 207 14.10 -4.10 13.78
C LEU A 207 12.58 -4.00 13.99
N TRP A 208 12.11 -4.27 15.21
CA TRP A 208 10.69 -4.17 15.56
C TRP A 208 10.14 -2.74 15.37
N GLN A 209 10.89 -1.74 15.84
CA GLN A 209 10.55 -0.33 15.62
C GLN A 209 10.64 0.03 14.14
N SER A 210 11.73 -0.33 13.47
CA SER A 210 11.92 -0.01 12.05
C SER A 210 10.84 -0.60 11.14
N TRP A 211 10.28 -1.76 11.47
CA TRP A 211 9.40 -2.51 10.58
C TRP A 211 7.93 -2.40 10.92
N PHE A 212 7.62 -2.25 12.20
CA PHE A 212 6.26 -2.44 12.66
C PHE A 212 5.69 -1.22 13.36
N ASP A 213 6.41 -0.10 13.55
CA ASP A 213 5.88 1.09 14.24
C ASP A 213 4.61 1.65 13.61
N GLN A 214 3.52 1.71 14.38
CA GLN A 214 2.32 2.42 13.95
C GLN A 214 2.64 3.88 14.04
N VAL A 215 2.81 4.49 12.89
CA VAL A 215 2.96 5.92 12.76
C VAL A 215 1.86 6.34 11.82
N TYR A 216 0.93 7.12 12.34
CA TYR A 216 0.02 7.86 11.48
C TYR A 216 0.87 8.87 10.70
N PRO A 217 0.71 8.96 9.38
CA PRO A 217 1.49 9.86 8.55
C PRO A 217 1.30 11.31 8.99
N ASP A 218 2.35 12.13 8.86
CA ASP A 218 2.24 13.58 9.06
C ASP A 218 1.08 14.15 8.22
N GLY A 219 0.37 15.11 8.81
CA GLY A 219 -0.88 15.66 8.26
C GLY A 219 -2.14 14.96 8.77
N THR A 220 -2.02 13.81 9.46
CA THR A 220 -3.19 13.13 10.04
C THR A 220 -3.78 13.93 11.21
N LEU A 221 -5.12 14.04 11.24
CA LEU A 221 -5.85 14.59 12.37
C LEU A 221 -6.31 13.48 13.30
N LEU A 222 -5.87 13.50 14.56
CA LEU A 222 -6.25 12.53 15.58
C LEU A 222 -7.09 13.18 16.68
N LYS A 223 -8.03 12.42 17.24
CA LYS A 223 -8.67 12.74 18.52
C LYS A 223 -8.90 11.47 19.34
N SER A 224 -9.05 11.60 20.66
CA SER A 224 -9.52 10.50 21.48
C SER A 224 -11.05 10.48 21.54
N ALA A 225 -11.65 9.30 21.72
CA ALA A 225 -13.10 9.19 21.92
C ALA A 225 -13.58 9.94 23.19
N ASN A 226 -12.69 10.10 24.17
CA ASN A 226 -12.99 10.72 25.47
C ASN A 226 -12.43 12.14 25.61
N ASP A 227 -11.78 12.69 24.58
CA ASP A 227 -11.19 14.03 24.57
C ASP A 227 -11.64 14.78 23.31
N ALA A 228 -12.24 15.95 23.49
CA ALA A 228 -12.69 16.78 22.37
C ALA A 228 -11.52 17.46 21.63
N THR A 229 -10.32 17.46 22.21
CA THR A 229 -9.12 18.04 21.61
C THR A 229 -8.72 17.26 20.35
N VAL A 230 -8.65 17.96 19.24
CA VAL A 230 -8.11 17.43 17.98
C VAL A 230 -6.64 17.81 17.89
N TYR A 231 -5.82 16.86 17.47
CA TYR A 231 -4.38 17.01 17.30
C TYR A 231 -4.01 16.84 15.83
N LEU A 232 -3.17 17.73 15.30
CA LEU A 232 -2.46 17.51 14.03
C LEU A 232 -1.17 16.74 14.34
N LEU A 233 -0.94 15.63 13.65
CA LEU A 233 0.37 15.00 13.63
C LEU A 233 1.27 15.67 12.62
N GLN A 234 2.45 16.09 13.08
CA GLN A 234 3.43 16.75 12.24
C GLN A 234 4.82 16.64 12.86
N ASN A 235 5.80 16.21 12.07
CA ASN A 235 7.18 16.02 12.50
C ASN A 235 7.29 15.15 13.76
N GLY A 236 6.50 14.07 13.83
CA GLY A 236 6.47 13.14 14.97
C GLY A 236 5.84 13.69 16.26
N LYS A 237 5.24 14.89 16.23
CA LYS A 237 4.57 15.50 17.38
C LYS A 237 3.07 15.60 17.17
N ARG A 238 2.30 15.55 18.27
CA ARG A 238 0.87 15.89 18.27
C ARG A 238 0.68 17.36 18.66
N ARG A 239 0.21 18.18 17.73
CA ARG A 239 -0.04 19.61 17.94
C ARG A 239 -1.53 19.82 18.22
N PRO A 240 -1.94 20.22 19.43
CA PRO A 240 -3.35 20.42 19.75
C PRO A 240 -3.90 21.66 19.04
N PHE A 241 -5.13 21.61 18.53
CA PHE A 241 -5.86 22.82 18.11
C PHE A 241 -6.52 23.47 19.33
N ALA A 242 -6.28 24.76 19.55
CA ALA A 242 -6.86 25.48 20.69
C ALA A 242 -8.36 25.79 20.51
N SER A 243 -8.87 25.77 19.27
CA SER A 243 -10.27 26.06 18.97
C SER A 243 -10.74 25.36 17.69
N MET A 244 -12.06 25.17 17.58
CA MET A 244 -12.69 24.66 16.36
C MET A 244 -12.46 25.59 15.15
N THR A 245 -12.37 26.91 15.36
CA THR A 245 -12.08 27.87 14.29
C THR A 245 -10.66 27.70 13.74
N ALA A 246 -9.66 27.47 14.61
CA ALA A 246 -8.29 27.21 14.18
C ALA A 246 -8.18 25.91 13.34
N LEU A 247 -9.01 24.91 13.66
CA LEU A 247 -9.10 23.65 12.93
C LEU A 247 -9.84 23.80 11.59
N ALA A 248 -11.07 24.32 11.61
CA ALA A 248 -11.97 24.37 10.45
C ALA A 248 -11.48 25.31 9.33
N THR A 249 -10.63 26.29 9.67
CA THR A 249 -9.98 27.15 8.67
C THR A 249 -8.81 26.48 7.93
N ARG A 250 -8.37 25.29 8.37
CA ARG A 250 -7.23 24.56 7.79
C ARG A 250 -7.61 23.20 7.20
N TYR A 251 -8.51 22.48 7.86
CA TYR A 251 -8.78 21.07 7.55
C TYR A 251 -10.27 20.73 7.51
N ASP A 252 -10.59 19.70 6.73
CA ASP A 252 -11.93 19.10 6.69
C ASP A 252 -12.13 18.21 7.92
N LEU A 253 -13.17 18.49 8.70
CA LEU A 253 -13.49 17.79 9.94
C LEU A 253 -13.80 16.30 9.72
N ARG A 254 -14.18 15.90 8.50
CA ARG A 254 -14.41 14.48 8.14
C ARG A 254 -13.14 13.64 8.18
N ARG A 255 -11.97 14.27 8.17
CA ARG A 255 -10.65 13.60 8.21
C ARG A 255 -10.19 13.25 9.61
N ILE A 256 -10.92 13.65 10.64
CA ILE A 256 -10.54 13.36 12.02
C ILE A 256 -10.67 11.86 12.27
N VAL A 257 -9.53 11.22 12.51
CA VAL A 257 -9.46 9.83 12.95
C VAL A 257 -9.63 9.78 14.46
N THR A 258 -10.51 8.90 14.94
CA THR A 258 -10.70 8.68 16.37
C THR A 258 -9.85 7.48 16.81
N VAL A 259 -8.97 7.70 17.78
CA VAL A 259 -8.01 6.71 18.28
C VAL A 259 -8.12 6.60 19.81
N PRO A 260 -7.66 5.51 20.45
CA PRO A 260 -7.55 5.48 21.91
C PRO A 260 -6.59 6.54 22.45
N SER A 261 -6.77 6.95 23.71
CA SER A 261 -5.87 7.93 24.33
C SER A 261 -4.41 7.45 24.41
N SER A 262 -4.18 6.13 24.52
CA SER A 262 -2.83 5.54 24.52
C SER A 262 -2.08 5.84 23.23
N GLU A 263 -2.76 5.83 22.08
CA GLU A 263 -2.16 6.16 20.78
C GLU A 263 -1.67 7.61 20.73
N LEU A 264 -2.43 8.55 21.29
CA LEU A 264 -2.00 9.94 21.37
C LEU A 264 -0.76 10.11 22.26
N THR A 265 -0.65 9.35 23.35
CA THR A 265 0.48 9.48 24.28
C THR A 265 1.83 9.04 23.71
N ARG A 266 1.83 8.35 22.56
CA ARG A 266 3.04 7.94 21.84
C ARG A 266 3.74 9.09 21.13
N TYR A 267 3.02 10.17 20.85
CA TYR A 267 3.55 11.37 20.22
C TYR A 267 3.81 12.43 21.28
N ASP A 268 5.02 12.99 21.26
CA ASP A 268 5.34 14.16 22.06
C ASP A 268 4.38 15.31 21.76
N ILE A 269 3.97 16.02 22.80
CA ILE A 269 3.11 17.18 22.62
C ILE A 269 3.90 18.31 21.97
N GLY A 270 3.41 18.74 20.81
CA GLY A 270 3.93 19.89 20.07
C GLY A 270 3.23 21.19 20.46
N SER A 271 3.70 22.29 19.90
CA SER A 271 3.09 23.60 20.12
C SER A 271 1.65 23.65 19.60
N SER A 272 0.77 24.26 20.40
CA SER A 272 -0.64 24.44 20.08
C SER A 272 -0.86 25.31 18.82
N ILE A 273 -1.88 24.97 18.03
CA ILE A 273 -2.35 25.74 16.88
C ILE A 273 -3.56 26.57 17.35
N SER A 274 -3.32 27.84 17.66
CA SER A 274 -4.30 28.71 18.32
C SER A 274 -5.05 29.65 17.40
N LEU A 275 -4.40 30.13 16.33
CA LEU A 275 -4.92 31.20 15.49
C LEU A 275 -5.56 30.62 14.21
N PRO A 276 -6.67 31.19 13.71
CA PRO A 276 -7.26 30.77 12.43
C PRO A 276 -6.29 30.94 11.25
N ASN A 277 -6.47 30.14 10.21
CA ASN A 277 -5.70 30.30 8.98
C ASN A 277 -6.14 31.57 8.24
N TYR A 278 -5.22 32.20 7.52
CA TYR A 278 -5.45 33.46 6.81
C TYR A 278 -5.84 34.64 7.70
N SER A 279 -5.67 34.53 9.02
CA SER A 279 -5.76 35.67 9.92
C SER A 279 -4.63 36.65 9.65
N ILE A 280 -4.95 37.93 9.70
CA ILE A 280 -3.96 39.00 9.79
C ILE A 280 -3.74 39.31 11.24
N VAL A 281 -2.49 39.36 11.65
CA VAL A 281 -2.10 39.53 13.03
C VAL A 281 -1.13 40.69 13.16
N LYS A 282 -1.21 41.39 14.28
CA LYS A 282 -0.33 42.49 14.64
C LYS A 282 0.39 42.15 15.93
N THR A 283 1.72 42.19 15.91
CA THR A 283 2.52 41.96 17.11
C THR A 283 2.60 43.22 17.96
N THR A 284 2.90 43.05 19.25
CA THR A 284 3.16 44.17 20.17
C THR A 284 4.33 45.05 19.72
N GLY A 285 5.27 44.51 18.94
CA GLY A 285 6.35 45.25 18.29
C GLY A 285 5.92 46.08 17.06
N GLY A 286 4.64 46.02 16.66
CA GLY A 286 4.08 46.74 15.53
C GLY A 286 4.21 46.04 14.18
N GLY A 287 4.72 44.81 14.14
CA GLY A 287 4.81 44.02 12.91
C GLY A 287 3.46 43.44 12.50
N TYR A 288 3.15 43.45 11.21
CA TYR A 288 1.94 42.84 10.66
C TYR A 288 2.30 41.57 9.90
N TYR A 289 1.51 40.50 10.09
CA TYR A 289 1.73 39.23 9.41
C TYR A 289 0.41 38.65 8.91
N LEU A 290 0.45 37.96 7.77
CA LEU A 290 -0.59 37.05 7.31
C LEU A 290 -0.21 35.63 7.74
N LEU A 291 -1.11 34.93 8.43
CA LEU A 291 -0.93 33.51 8.71
C LEU A 291 -1.34 32.70 7.48
N ASP A 292 -0.44 31.85 7.00
CA ASP A 292 -0.64 31.01 5.82
C ASP A 292 -0.19 29.59 6.18
N TYR A 293 -1.13 28.83 6.72
CA TYR A 293 -0.94 27.53 7.38
C TYR A 293 0.10 27.59 8.52
N ASP A 294 1.28 27.02 8.31
CA ASP A 294 2.40 27.03 9.26
C ASP A 294 3.37 28.18 9.02
N ALA A 295 3.11 29.03 8.03
CA ALA A 295 3.92 30.22 7.76
C ALA A 295 3.31 31.50 8.36
N LYS A 296 4.17 32.37 8.88
CA LYS A 296 3.85 33.78 9.13
C LYS A 296 4.52 34.62 8.05
N ARG A 297 3.72 35.35 7.28
CA ARG A 297 4.19 36.15 6.14
C ARG A 297 4.19 37.62 6.52
N PRO A 298 5.36 38.27 6.68
CA PRO A 298 5.40 39.67 7.09
C PRO A 298 4.85 40.58 5.99
N PHE A 299 4.08 41.59 6.36
CA PHE A 299 3.80 42.71 5.47
C PHE A 299 4.95 43.71 5.51
N ALA A 300 5.35 44.24 4.35
CA ALA A 300 6.43 45.21 4.25
C ALA A 300 6.16 46.50 5.05
N SER A 301 4.88 46.86 5.23
CA SER A 301 4.44 48.00 6.03
C SER A 301 2.94 47.92 6.37
N SER A 302 2.49 48.71 7.35
CA SER A 302 1.06 48.90 7.63
C SER A 302 0.30 49.45 6.41
N ASP A 303 0.93 50.31 5.62
CA ASP A 303 0.33 50.84 4.38
C ASP A 303 0.07 49.72 3.36
N THR A 304 0.91 48.68 3.35
CA THR A 304 0.71 47.51 2.49
C THR A 304 -0.55 46.75 2.89
N VAL A 305 -0.81 46.60 4.18
CA VAL A 305 -2.04 45.96 4.69
C VAL A 305 -3.27 46.73 4.20
N GLY A 306 -3.28 48.05 4.35
CA GLY A 306 -4.38 48.89 3.89
C GLY A 306 -4.57 48.89 2.36
N LYS A 307 -3.47 48.94 1.58
CA LYS A 307 -3.53 48.92 0.10
C LYS A 307 -4.08 47.63 -0.48
N LEU A 308 -3.88 46.50 0.20
CA LEU A 308 -4.41 45.20 -0.20
C LEU A 308 -5.88 45.00 0.23
N GLY A 309 -6.50 46.02 0.84
CA GLY A 309 -7.94 46.06 1.10
C GLY A 309 -8.38 45.35 2.37
N TYR A 310 -7.46 45.01 3.27
CA TYR A 310 -7.80 44.37 4.53
C TYR A 310 -8.45 45.35 5.52
N ASN A 311 -9.52 44.92 6.18
CA ASN A 311 -10.21 45.74 7.15
C ASN A 311 -9.41 45.77 8.48
N PRO A 312 -9.10 46.96 9.05
CA PRO A 312 -8.43 47.05 10.34
C PRO A 312 -9.11 46.27 11.47
N ASP A 313 -10.44 46.11 11.44
CA ASP A 313 -11.19 45.37 12.46
C ASP A 313 -10.98 43.84 12.39
N GLU A 314 -10.40 43.33 11.29
CA GLU A 314 -10.07 41.91 11.11
C GLU A 314 -8.67 41.55 11.64
N ILE A 315 -7.91 42.55 12.09
CA ILE A 315 -6.53 42.38 12.55
C ILE A 315 -6.53 41.94 14.01
N LEU A 316 -5.93 40.78 14.29
CA LEU A 316 -5.81 40.23 15.64
C LEU A 316 -4.52 40.70 16.30
N ASP A 317 -4.60 41.30 17.48
CA ASP A 317 -3.42 41.61 18.29
C ASP A 317 -2.87 40.34 18.95
N VAL A 318 -1.58 40.08 18.78
CA VAL A 318 -0.87 38.89 19.28
C VAL A 318 0.49 39.26 19.88
N SER A 319 1.06 38.38 20.69
CA SER A 319 2.45 38.50 21.13
C SER A 319 3.43 37.92 20.10
N GLU A 320 4.70 38.30 20.18
CA GLU A 320 5.76 37.65 19.39
C GLU A 320 5.87 36.15 19.69
N GLN A 321 5.56 35.76 20.94
CA GLN A 321 5.59 34.37 21.37
C GLN A 321 4.52 33.53 20.67
N ASP A 322 3.33 34.10 20.43
CA ASP A 322 2.24 33.43 19.69
C ASP A 322 2.66 33.10 18.24
N LEU A 323 3.58 33.90 17.69
CA LEU A 323 4.11 33.73 16.34
C LEU A 323 5.42 32.94 16.27
N SER A 324 6.02 32.58 17.41
CA SER A 324 7.30 31.85 17.44
C SER A 324 7.23 30.46 16.82
N VAL A 325 6.02 29.88 16.78
CA VAL A 325 5.75 28.53 16.29
C VAL A 325 5.57 28.45 14.77
N TYR A 326 5.39 29.59 14.10
CA TYR A 326 5.21 29.67 12.65
C TYR A 326 6.53 29.94 11.94
N ILE A 327 6.74 29.25 10.82
CA ILE A 327 7.89 29.42 9.94
C ILE A 327 7.80 30.80 9.27
N LEU A 328 8.91 31.53 9.19
CA LEU A 328 8.92 32.81 8.49
C LEU A 328 8.75 32.59 6.98
N GLY A 329 7.66 33.12 6.42
CA GLY A 329 7.35 33.07 4.98
C GLY A 329 7.84 34.30 4.22
N SER A 330 7.48 34.36 2.93
CA SER A 330 7.82 35.48 2.05
C SER A 330 7.14 36.79 2.47
N THR A 331 7.85 37.90 2.35
CA THR A 331 7.32 39.24 2.62
C THR A 331 6.27 39.65 1.59
N ILE A 332 5.12 40.10 2.06
CA ILE A 332 4.05 40.68 1.23
C ILE A 332 4.34 42.16 1.04
N THR A 333 4.42 42.60 -0.21
CA THR A 333 4.67 43.99 -0.60
C THR A 333 3.46 44.58 -1.32
N ALA A 334 3.46 45.89 -1.56
CA ALA A 334 2.40 46.54 -2.34
C ALA A 334 2.29 46.02 -3.79
N ASN A 335 3.31 45.31 -4.30
CA ASN A 335 3.33 44.72 -5.64
C ASN A 335 3.02 43.22 -5.63
N THR A 336 2.73 42.62 -4.47
CA THR A 336 2.38 41.20 -4.37
C THR A 336 0.94 41.02 -4.88
N THR A 337 0.77 40.31 -6.00
CA THR A 337 -0.57 39.95 -6.50
C THR A 337 -1.04 38.63 -5.89
N ASN A 338 -2.34 38.56 -5.59
CA ASN A 338 -3.02 37.36 -5.07
C ASN A 338 -2.31 36.69 -3.87
N PRO A 339 -2.06 37.40 -2.74
CA PRO A 339 -1.37 36.82 -1.58
C PRO A 339 -2.11 35.63 -0.95
N LEU A 340 -3.45 35.59 -1.09
CA LEU A 340 -4.30 34.47 -0.64
C LEU A 340 -4.45 33.36 -1.70
N GLY A 341 -4.00 33.64 -2.93
CA GLY A 341 -4.10 32.77 -4.08
C GLY A 341 -5.43 32.84 -4.84
N GLU A 342 -5.38 32.43 -6.10
CA GLU A 342 -6.52 32.40 -7.03
C GLU A 342 -6.45 31.11 -7.88
N LEU A 343 -7.60 30.47 -8.13
CA LEU A 343 -7.68 29.32 -9.04
C LEU A 343 -8.19 29.75 -10.40
N VAL A 344 -7.45 29.42 -11.46
CA VAL A 344 -7.81 29.75 -12.83
C VAL A 344 -7.79 28.55 -13.76
N GLN A 345 -8.75 28.51 -14.68
CA GLN A 345 -8.79 27.65 -15.85
C GLN A 345 -8.55 28.49 -17.10
N ILE A 346 -7.59 28.10 -17.91
CA ILE A 346 -7.26 28.80 -19.15
C ILE A 346 -8.27 28.43 -20.23
N LYS A 347 -8.93 29.44 -20.80
CA LYS A 347 -9.97 29.28 -21.82
C LYS A 347 -9.46 28.55 -23.07
N GLU A 348 -8.23 28.84 -23.49
CA GLU A 348 -7.66 28.39 -24.75
C GLU A 348 -7.28 26.90 -24.76
N ASN A 349 -6.88 26.33 -23.63
CA ASN A 349 -6.37 24.95 -23.54
C ASN A 349 -6.92 24.15 -22.35
N SER A 350 -7.84 24.73 -21.57
CA SER A 350 -8.43 24.13 -20.36
C SER A 350 -7.45 23.81 -19.23
N ALA A 351 -6.18 24.25 -19.31
CA ALA A 351 -5.17 24.03 -18.27
C ALA A 351 -5.57 24.74 -16.96
N LEU A 352 -5.22 24.12 -15.84
CA LEU A 352 -5.57 24.60 -14.51
C LEU A 352 -4.32 25.16 -13.82
N TYR A 353 -4.45 26.33 -13.20
CA TYR A 353 -3.37 26.96 -12.46
C TYR A 353 -3.85 27.50 -11.11
N TYR A 354 -2.94 27.46 -10.13
CA TYR A 354 -3.02 28.24 -8.91
C TYR A 354 -2.11 29.46 -9.06
N LEU A 355 -2.65 30.67 -8.97
CA LEU A 355 -1.90 31.91 -9.02
C LEU A 355 -1.67 32.40 -7.59
N LYS A 356 -0.43 32.57 -7.16
CA LYS A 356 -0.10 33.09 -5.83
C LYS A 356 1.20 33.87 -5.88
N ASP A 357 1.25 35.01 -5.21
CA ASP A 357 2.49 35.77 -5.01
C ASP A 357 3.25 36.12 -6.30
N ASN A 358 2.54 36.53 -7.34
CA ASN A 358 3.08 36.77 -8.70
C ASN A 358 3.62 35.50 -9.41
N GLU A 359 3.39 34.31 -8.88
CA GLU A 359 3.69 33.04 -9.54
C GLU A 359 2.42 32.32 -10.04
N TYR A 360 2.57 31.52 -11.09
CA TYR A 360 1.57 30.55 -11.52
C TYR A 360 2.09 29.13 -11.33
N HIS A 361 1.28 28.27 -10.73
CA HIS A 361 1.60 26.89 -10.41
C HIS A 361 0.65 25.97 -11.17
N LEU A 362 1.19 25.05 -11.96
CA LEU A 362 0.39 24.10 -12.73
C LEU A 362 -0.35 23.12 -11.83
N ILE A 363 -1.62 22.84 -12.18
CA ILE A 363 -2.46 21.82 -11.54
C ILE A 363 -2.77 20.74 -12.58
N TYR A 364 -2.26 19.53 -12.38
CA TYR A 364 -2.49 18.39 -13.30
C TYR A 364 -3.84 17.71 -13.12
N ASP A 365 -4.51 17.92 -11.99
CA ASP A 365 -5.75 17.24 -11.65
C ASP A 365 -6.70 18.14 -10.85
N LYS A 366 -7.99 18.13 -11.21
CA LYS A 366 -9.06 18.81 -10.47
C LYS A 366 -9.21 18.27 -9.05
N ALA A 367 -8.77 17.05 -8.77
CA ALA A 367 -8.69 16.49 -7.43
C ALA A 367 -7.86 17.38 -6.47
N ILE A 368 -6.76 17.99 -6.95
CA ILE A 368 -5.94 18.92 -6.17
C ILE A 368 -6.75 20.16 -5.77
N ILE A 369 -7.61 20.67 -6.65
CA ILE A 369 -8.47 21.83 -6.34
C ILE A 369 -9.38 21.51 -5.15
N LYS A 370 -10.10 20.39 -5.24
CA LYS A 370 -11.02 19.95 -4.19
C LYS A 370 -10.29 19.70 -2.88
N GLU A 371 -9.08 19.14 -2.96
CA GLU A 371 -8.32 18.71 -1.79
C GLU A 371 -7.59 19.85 -1.08
N ASN A 372 -6.84 20.66 -1.84
CA ASN A 372 -5.99 21.70 -1.29
C ASN A 372 -6.72 23.03 -1.11
N PHE A 373 -7.74 23.31 -1.94
CA PHE A 373 -8.35 24.64 -2.05
C PHE A 373 -9.89 24.59 -2.00
N PRO A 374 -10.49 23.96 -0.98
CA PRO A 374 -11.95 23.75 -0.93
C PRO A 374 -12.76 25.06 -0.89
N ASN A 375 -12.12 26.18 -0.50
CA ASN A 375 -12.76 27.49 -0.35
C ASN A 375 -12.48 28.44 -1.53
N LEU A 376 -11.64 28.05 -2.50
CA LEU A 376 -11.36 28.87 -3.67
C LEU A 376 -12.28 28.47 -4.83
N THR A 377 -12.77 29.47 -5.56
CA THR A 377 -13.61 29.25 -6.74
C THR A 377 -12.74 29.25 -7.99
N LEU A 378 -12.95 28.28 -8.88
CA LEU A 378 -12.27 28.20 -10.17
C LEU A 378 -12.84 29.23 -11.14
N GLN A 379 -11.99 30.14 -11.62
CA GLN A 379 -12.37 31.16 -12.60
C GLN A 379 -11.87 30.81 -14.00
N THR A 380 -12.64 31.09 -15.04
CA THR A 380 -12.16 30.91 -16.43
C THR A 380 -11.58 32.22 -16.96
N VAL A 381 -10.32 32.20 -17.40
CA VAL A 381 -9.58 33.39 -17.87
C VAL A 381 -8.86 33.11 -19.18
N SER A 382 -8.47 34.17 -19.90
CA SER A 382 -7.56 34.04 -21.06
C SER A 382 -6.12 33.80 -20.60
N ILE A 383 -5.35 33.05 -21.38
CA ILE A 383 -3.91 32.81 -21.16
C ILE A 383 -3.09 34.09 -20.98
N ASP A 384 -3.55 35.23 -21.51
CA ASP A 384 -2.90 36.53 -21.33
C ASP A 384 -2.77 36.95 -19.85
N LYS A 385 -3.66 36.46 -18.98
CA LYS A 385 -3.58 36.67 -17.53
C LYS A 385 -2.25 36.18 -16.94
N LEU A 386 -1.64 35.13 -17.52
CA LEU A 386 -0.38 34.58 -17.03
C LEU A 386 0.85 35.43 -17.39
N LYS A 387 0.74 36.39 -18.32
CA LYS A 387 1.89 37.22 -18.77
C LYS A 387 2.51 38.07 -17.66
N SER A 388 1.74 38.41 -16.63
CA SER A 388 2.23 39.16 -15.47
C SER A 388 2.76 38.28 -14.34
N TYR A 389 2.80 36.95 -14.54
CA TYR A 389 3.20 35.97 -13.54
C TYR A 389 4.44 35.19 -13.98
N VAL A 390 5.21 34.71 -13.02
CA VAL A 390 6.40 33.87 -13.22
C VAL A 390 6.02 32.39 -13.01
N PRO A 391 6.55 31.44 -13.78
CA PRO A 391 6.30 30.02 -13.53
C PRO A 391 6.87 29.57 -12.18
N GLY A 392 6.02 28.92 -11.37
CA GLY A 392 6.40 28.23 -10.14
C GLY A 392 6.32 26.70 -10.27
N GLN A 393 6.64 25.99 -9.19
CA GLN A 393 6.55 24.52 -9.16
C GLN A 393 5.08 24.05 -9.25
N PRO A 394 4.80 22.88 -9.86
CA PRO A 394 3.45 22.32 -9.87
C PRO A 394 2.90 22.10 -8.46
N VAL A 395 1.58 22.27 -8.31
CA VAL A 395 0.90 22.03 -7.02
C VAL A 395 0.84 20.54 -6.74
N LYS A 396 1.37 20.13 -5.59
CA LYS A 396 1.26 18.75 -5.06
C LYS A 396 0.01 18.60 -4.21
N ILE A 397 -0.49 17.37 -4.04
CA ILE A 397 -1.50 17.07 -3.02
C ILE A 397 -0.90 17.36 -1.63
N LYS A 398 -1.69 17.95 -0.72
CA LYS A 398 -1.23 18.26 0.65
C LYS A 398 -1.02 17.00 1.49
N ASP A 399 -0.16 17.13 2.51
CA ASP A 399 0.06 16.08 3.50
C ASP A 399 -1.22 15.74 4.29
N GLY A 400 -1.34 14.49 4.71
CA GLY A 400 -2.54 13.93 5.37
C GLY A 400 -3.67 13.54 4.41
N ALA A 401 -3.53 13.80 3.11
CA ALA A 401 -4.50 13.34 2.11
C ALA A 401 -4.38 11.83 1.86
N LEU A 402 -5.53 11.17 1.67
CA LEU A 402 -5.63 9.78 1.25
C LEU A 402 -5.95 9.77 -0.23
N VAL A 403 -5.12 9.13 -1.06
CA VAL A 403 -5.25 9.16 -2.51
C VAL A 403 -5.29 7.77 -3.13
N LEU A 404 -6.10 7.60 -4.17
CA LEU A 404 -6.10 6.43 -5.04
C LEU A 404 -5.52 6.88 -6.39
N VAL A 405 -4.40 6.30 -6.82
CA VAL A 405 -3.82 6.64 -8.13
C VAL A 405 -4.49 5.81 -9.22
N GLU A 406 -5.10 6.48 -10.21
CA GLU A 406 -5.70 5.83 -11.37
C GLU A 406 -4.68 4.93 -12.08
N GLY A 407 -5.07 3.69 -12.36
CA GLY A 407 -4.21 2.71 -13.05
C GLY A 407 -3.35 1.85 -12.12
N ASP A 408 -3.12 2.26 -10.87
CA ASP A 408 -2.36 1.47 -9.88
C ASP A 408 -3.26 0.78 -8.84
N ASN A 409 -4.52 1.25 -8.67
CA ASN A 409 -5.52 0.71 -7.74
C ASN A 409 -5.06 0.58 -6.27
N ARG A 410 -3.97 1.28 -5.90
CA ARG A 410 -3.42 1.32 -4.54
C ARG A 410 -3.81 2.61 -3.84
N VAL A 411 -4.12 2.50 -2.56
CA VAL A 411 -4.42 3.65 -1.69
C VAL A 411 -3.14 4.11 -1.03
N TYR A 412 -2.87 5.40 -1.05
CA TYR A 412 -1.70 6.02 -0.46
C TYR A 412 -2.10 7.09 0.54
N ALA A 413 -1.32 7.26 1.60
CA ALA A 413 -1.32 8.50 2.37
C ALA A 413 -0.20 9.42 1.86
N ILE A 414 -0.48 10.71 1.76
CA ILE A 414 0.54 11.72 1.45
C ILE A 414 1.20 12.19 2.74
N GLU A 415 2.52 12.06 2.81
CA GLU A 415 3.34 12.42 3.98
C GLU A 415 4.61 13.12 3.50
N ASN A 416 4.85 14.33 4.00
CA ASN A 416 6.03 15.13 3.66
C ASN A 416 6.27 15.23 2.14
N GLY A 417 5.18 15.41 1.37
CA GLY A 417 5.18 15.48 -0.09
C GLY A 417 5.44 14.15 -0.82
N LYS A 418 5.56 13.02 -0.11
CA LYS A 418 5.73 11.67 -0.65
C LYS A 418 4.42 10.88 -0.53
N LYS A 419 4.26 9.82 -1.33
CA LYS A 419 3.13 8.90 -1.22
C LYS A 419 3.58 7.61 -0.55
N ARG A 420 2.85 7.17 0.48
CA ARG A 420 3.10 5.92 1.22
C ARG A 420 1.94 4.97 1.02
N HIS A 421 2.22 3.81 0.45
CA HIS A 421 1.20 2.82 0.16
C HIS A 421 0.57 2.31 1.47
N ILE A 422 -0.75 2.32 1.59
CA ILE A 422 -1.46 1.67 2.69
C ILE A 422 -1.59 0.20 2.32
N ALA A 423 -0.85 -0.66 3.03
CA ALA A 423 -0.53 -2.01 2.54
C ALA A 423 -1.73 -2.92 2.28
N SER A 424 -2.85 -2.72 2.98
CA SER A 424 -4.09 -3.46 2.76
C SER A 424 -5.32 -2.69 3.21
N GLU A 425 -6.51 -3.17 2.80
CA GLU A 425 -7.80 -2.71 3.32
C GLU A 425 -7.89 -2.83 4.83
N ASP A 426 -7.38 -3.93 5.41
CA ASP A 426 -7.30 -4.08 6.86
C ASP A 426 -6.47 -2.96 7.46
N VAL A 427 -5.32 -2.62 6.84
CA VAL A 427 -4.49 -1.49 7.30
C VAL A 427 -5.25 -0.18 7.29
N PHE A 428 -5.94 0.10 6.18
CA PHE A 428 -6.75 1.29 6.03
C PHE A 428 -7.82 1.40 7.13
N ASN A 429 -8.56 0.31 7.35
CA ASN A 429 -9.65 0.24 8.31
C ASN A 429 -9.14 0.31 9.76
N GLY A 430 -8.05 -0.37 10.09
CA GLY A 430 -7.50 -0.35 11.45
C GLY A 430 -6.80 0.96 11.82
N LEU A 431 -6.35 1.75 10.84
CA LEU A 431 -5.97 3.15 11.04
C LEU A 431 -7.19 4.07 11.23
N GLY A 432 -8.41 3.55 11.20
CA GLY A 432 -9.63 4.33 11.39
C GLY A 432 -9.90 5.33 10.26
N TYR A 433 -9.29 5.14 9.09
CA TYR A 433 -9.57 5.96 7.92
C TYR A 433 -10.95 5.61 7.33
N ASP A 434 -11.61 6.61 6.75
CA ASP A 434 -12.89 6.46 6.05
C ASP A 434 -12.66 6.40 4.54
N TRP A 435 -13.15 5.35 3.88
CA TRP A 435 -13.05 5.16 2.43
C TRP A 435 -13.62 6.35 1.64
N LYS A 436 -14.59 7.09 2.21
CA LYS A 436 -15.17 8.29 1.62
C LYS A 436 -14.20 9.48 1.55
N ASN A 437 -13.12 9.44 2.33
CA ASN A 437 -12.09 10.48 2.36
C ASN A 437 -10.98 10.24 1.32
N ILE A 438 -11.03 9.12 0.60
CA ILE A 438 -10.08 8.83 -0.49
C ILE A 438 -10.38 9.74 -1.67
N VAL A 439 -9.32 10.34 -2.21
CA VAL A 439 -9.34 11.18 -3.40
C VAL A 439 -8.69 10.44 -4.54
N THR A 440 -9.45 10.13 -5.59
CA THR A 440 -8.88 9.59 -6.82
C THR A 440 -8.09 10.67 -7.54
N ILE A 441 -6.85 10.36 -7.91
CA ILE A 441 -5.94 11.23 -8.65
C ILE A 441 -5.40 10.51 -9.89
N ASN A 442 -5.14 11.26 -10.96
CA ASN A 442 -4.51 10.74 -12.16
C ASN A 442 -3.02 10.42 -11.95
N GLU A 443 -2.45 9.70 -12.91
CA GLU A 443 -1.05 9.24 -12.86
C GLU A 443 -0.04 10.40 -12.77
N PHE A 444 -0.25 11.51 -13.50
CA PHE A 444 0.66 12.66 -13.48
C PHE A 444 0.74 13.31 -12.10
N THR A 445 -0.40 13.49 -11.43
CA THR A 445 -0.44 13.94 -10.04
C THR A 445 0.20 12.90 -9.12
N GLY A 446 -0.03 11.61 -9.36
CA GLY A 446 0.63 10.53 -8.62
C GLY A 446 2.16 10.54 -8.75
N ILE A 447 2.73 10.93 -9.90
CA ILE A 447 4.18 10.99 -10.16
C ILE A 447 4.85 12.17 -9.45
N LEU A 448 4.12 13.26 -9.15
CA LEU A 448 4.67 14.39 -8.38
C LEU A 448 5.09 14.00 -6.94
N HIS A 449 4.60 12.86 -6.46
CA HIS A 449 4.91 12.30 -5.16
C HIS A 449 5.83 11.09 -5.31
N GLU A 450 7.06 11.21 -4.81
CA GLU A 450 7.97 10.06 -4.68
C GLU A 450 7.31 9.00 -3.81
N THR A 451 7.45 7.72 -4.18
CA THR A 451 6.98 6.61 -3.36
C THR A 451 7.92 6.45 -2.16
N ALA A 452 7.36 6.47 -0.96
CA ALA A 452 8.04 6.17 0.29
C ALA A 452 7.57 4.80 0.83
N GLU A 453 8.22 4.34 1.91
CA GLU A 453 7.91 3.06 2.56
C GLU A 453 6.40 2.92 2.85
N PRO A 454 5.79 1.74 2.62
CA PRO A 454 4.38 1.52 2.94
C PRO A 454 4.04 1.77 4.41
N ILE A 455 2.75 1.93 4.67
CA ILE A 455 2.15 1.97 5.99
C ILE A 455 1.56 0.58 6.24
N TYR A 456 1.93 0.01 7.38
CA TYR A 456 1.37 -1.24 7.89
C TYR A 456 0.61 -0.95 9.19
N LEU A 457 -0.36 -1.80 9.52
CA LEU A 457 -0.99 -1.76 10.83
C LEU A 457 0.00 -2.21 11.91
N ARG A 458 0.10 -1.43 12.98
CA ARG A 458 0.26 -1.95 14.35
C ARG A 458 -1.12 -1.92 15.03
N SER A 459 -1.28 -2.57 16.16
CA SER A 459 -2.47 -2.47 17.01
C SER A 459 -2.25 -1.23 17.91
N ASP A 460 -3.19 -0.28 18.07
CA ASP A 460 -4.26 -0.39 19.08
C ASP A 460 -5.63 0.20 18.68
N ILE A 461 -6.29 -0.25 17.60
CA ILE A 461 -7.72 0.09 17.39
C ILE A 461 -8.55 -1.17 17.13
N ILE A 462 -8.98 -1.83 18.20
CA ILE A 462 -10.25 -2.56 18.19
C ILE A 462 -11.31 -1.57 18.71
N THR A 463 -11.78 -0.67 17.85
CA THR A 463 -13.10 -0.08 18.05
C THR A 463 -14.13 -1.10 17.60
N GLN A 464 -14.76 -1.75 18.58
CA GLN A 464 -16.02 -2.44 18.36
C GLN A 464 -16.97 -1.51 17.58
N PRO A 465 -17.53 -1.92 16.43
CA PRO A 465 -18.60 -1.14 15.82
C PRO A 465 -19.78 -1.13 16.79
N VAL A 466 -20.20 0.08 17.18
CA VAL A 466 -21.47 0.31 17.87
C VAL A 466 -22.57 -0.24 16.95
N THR A 467 -23.19 -1.33 17.36
CA THR A 467 -24.36 -1.93 16.71
C THR A 467 -25.47 -0.89 16.61
N ALA A 468 -25.70 -0.36 15.41
CA ALA A 468 -26.91 0.34 15.06
C ALA A 468 -27.82 -0.63 14.30
N THR A 469 -28.91 -1.02 14.94
CA THR A 469 -29.98 -1.86 14.38
C THR A 469 -30.66 -1.15 13.20
N PRO A 470 -30.78 -1.78 12.01
CA PRO A 470 -31.61 -1.23 10.95
C PRO A 470 -33.09 -1.60 11.18
N SER A 471 -33.90 -0.58 11.43
CA SER A 471 -35.36 -0.67 11.37
C SER A 471 -35.81 -0.87 9.91
N THR A 472 -36.59 -1.92 9.69
CA THR A 472 -37.28 -2.24 8.45
C THR A 472 -38.38 -1.22 8.17
N ASN A 473 -38.41 -0.63 6.97
CA ASN A 473 -39.66 -0.27 6.28
C ASN A 473 -39.42 0.00 4.79
N LYS A 474 -39.89 -0.92 3.95
CA LYS A 474 -39.98 -0.80 2.49
C LYS A 474 -41.44 -0.53 2.14
N PRO A 475 -41.78 0.56 1.42
CA PRO A 475 -43.08 0.68 0.79
C PRO A 475 -43.08 0.03 -0.60
N THR A 476 -44.10 -0.79 -0.83
CA THR A 476 -44.43 -1.50 -2.08
C THR A 476 -45.56 -0.75 -2.78
N VAL A 477 -45.46 -0.48 -4.09
CA VAL A 477 -46.61 -0.14 -4.97
C VAL A 477 -46.36 -0.71 -6.39
N PRO A 478 -47.39 -1.19 -7.12
CA PRO A 478 -47.33 -2.30 -8.09
C PRO A 478 -47.26 -1.86 -9.58
N PRO A 479 -47.09 -2.79 -10.54
CA PRO A 479 -46.98 -2.45 -11.96
C PRO A 479 -48.36 -2.37 -12.64
N THR A 480 -48.51 -1.40 -13.55
CA THR A 480 -49.63 -1.31 -14.50
C THR A 480 -49.12 -1.46 -15.92
N THR A 481 -49.69 -2.42 -16.63
CA THR A 481 -49.50 -2.77 -18.04
C THR A 481 -50.24 -1.79 -18.96
N ALA A 482 -49.62 -1.37 -20.07
CA ALA A 482 -50.30 -1.25 -21.37
C ALA A 482 -49.30 -1.01 -22.53
N SER A 483 -49.51 -1.81 -23.56
CA SER A 483 -48.86 -1.99 -24.86
C SER A 483 -48.92 -0.79 -25.82
N GLN A 484 -47.92 -0.67 -26.72
CA GLN A 484 -48.12 -0.47 -28.17
C GLN A 484 -46.95 -1.04 -28.98
N GLU A 485 -47.28 -1.80 -30.03
CA GLU A 485 -46.38 -2.34 -31.07
C GLU A 485 -45.86 -1.24 -32.01
N SER A 486 -44.65 -1.39 -32.54
CA SER A 486 -44.41 -1.58 -33.99
C SER A 486 -42.93 -1.50 -34.38
N THR A 487 -42.43 -2.63 -34.90
CA THR A 487 -41.44 -2.81 -35.99
C THR A 487 -40.25 -1.85 -36.11
N THR A 488 -39.02 -2.32 -35.85
CA THR A 488 -38.01 -2.73 -36.88
C THR A 488 -36.62 -2.94 -36.26
N THR A 489 -35.86 -3.82 -36.92
CA THR A 489 -34.44 -4.19 -36.69
C THR A 489 -34.25 -5.29 -35.66
N GLN A 490 -33.90 -6.51 -36.09
CA GLN A 490 -33.30 -7.52 -35.22
C GLN A 490 -31.94 -6.99 -34.75
N THR A 491 -31.96 -6.25 -33.65
CA THR A 491 -30.83 -6.15 -32.73
C THR A 491 -30.95 -7.35 -31.80
N THR A 492 -30.04 -8.32 -31.91
CA THR A 492 -29.81 -9.31 -30.84
C THR A 492 -29.67 -8.55 -29.52
N ASP A 493 -30.56 -8.81 -28.57
CA ASP A 493 -30.47 -8.21 -27.23
C ASP A 493 -29.24 -8.80 -26.54
N ILE A 494 -28.54 -8.00 -25.72
CA ILE A 494 -27.37 -8.48 -24.96
C ILE A 494 -27.76 -9.66 -24.05
N ALA A 495 -29.05 -9.72 -23.65
CA ALA A 495 -29.63 -10.84 -22.92
C ALA A 495 -29.58 -12.18 -23.69
N ASP A 496 -29.66 -12.16 -25.02
CA ASP A 496 -29.60 -13.38 -25.86
C ASP A 496 -28.18 -13.94 -26.00
N LEU A 497 -27.15 -13.16 -25.63
CA LEU A 497 -25.74 -13.56 -25.61
C LEU A 497 -25.25 -14.04 -24.24
N MET A 498 -26.03 -13.82 -23.18
CA MET A 498 -25.67 -14.20 -21.82
C MET A 498 -26.10 -15.65 -21.52
N ILE A 499 -25.15 -16.58 -21.59
CA ILE A 499 -25.39 -17.98 -21.20
C ILE A 499 -25.74 -18.01 -19.70
N THR A 500 -26.99 -18.36 -19.38
CA THR A 500 -27.45 -18.61 -18.00
C THR A 500 -27.80 -20.08 -17.81
N THR A 501 -27.52 -20.62 -16.64
CA THR A 501 -27.93 -21.98 -16.26
C THR A 501 -29.31 -21.90 -15.63
N PRO A 502 -30.32 -22.62 -16.15
CA PRO A 502 -31.62 -22.71 -15.51
C PRO A 502 -31.49 -23.12 -14.03
N LYS A 503 -32.29 -22.51 -13.14
CA LYS A 503 -32.16 -22.69 -11.67
C LYS A 503 -32.28 -24.15 -11.23
N ASP A 504 -33.09 -24.93 -11.93
CA ASP A 504 -33.29 -26.36 -11.74
C ASP A 504 -32.08 -27.22 -12.16
N HIS A 505 -31.13 -26.65 -12.92
CA HIS A 505 -29.87 -27.28 -13.31
C HIS A 505 -28.65 -26.76 -12.53
N TRP A 506 -28.87 -25.95 -11.49
CA TRP A 506 -27.77 -25.45 -10.69
C TRP A 506 -27.04 -26.57 -9.94
N THR A 507 -25.72 -26.60 -10.08
CA THR A 507 -24.83 -27.51 -9.35
C THR A 507 -23.97 -26.71 -8.38
N PHE A 508 -23.65 -27.30 -7.23
CA PHE A 508 -22.84 -26.65 -6.19
C PHE A 508 -21.72 -27.57 -5.70
N VAL A 509 -20.61 -26.97 -5.28
CA VAL A 509 -19.51 -27.65 -4.59
C VAL A 509 -19.20 -26.88 -3.30
N GLY A 510 -18.97 -27.60 -2.20
CA GLY A 510 -18.62 -27.00 -0.92
C GLY A 510 -19.71 -26.09 -0.33
N LYS A 511 -19.31 -24.97 0.27
CA LYS A 511 -20.26 -24.03 0.90
C LYS A 511 -21.08 -23.29 -0.17
N THR A 512 -22.41 -23.33 -0.03
CA THR A 512 -23.32 -22.59 -0.90
C THR A 512 -23.42 -21.13 -0.47
N MET A 513 -23.35 -20.20 -1.42
CA MET A 513 -23.59 -18.78 -1.20
C MET A 513 -24.83 -18.33 -1.97
N ASP A 514 -25.67 -17.52 -1.34
CA ASP A 514 -26.76 -16.85 -2.03
C ASP A 514 -26.18 -15.70 -2.86
N SER A 515 -26.05 -15.93 -4.17
CA SER A 515 -25.43 -14.98 -5.10
C SER A 515 -26.16 -14.99 -6.43
N PRO A 516 -26.43 -13.81 -7.02
CA PRO A 516 -27.01 -13.70 -8.35
C PRO A 516 -26.03 -14.09 -9.47
N VAL A 517 -24.74 -14.29 -9.18
CA VAL A 517 -23.71 -14.68 -10.16
C VAL A 517 -23.97 -16.10 -10.63
N ASP A 518 -24.15 -16.35 -11.93
CA ASP A 518 -24.61 -17.64 -12.44
C ASP A 518 -23.58 -18.79 -12.31
N ALA A 519 -22.28 -18.49 -12.37
CA ALA A 519 -21.22 -19.44 -12.03
C ALA A 519 -20.09 -18.76 -11.25
N TYR A 520 -19.63 -19.41 -10.18
CA TYR A 520 -18.49 -18.94 -9.38
C TYR A 520 -17.71 -20.13 -8.84
N LEU A 521 -16.41 -19.94 -8.62
CA LEU A 521 -15.54 -20.90 -7.95
C LEU A 521 -14.65 -20.13 -6.97
N ILE A 522 -14.57 -20.62 -5.74
CA ILE A 522 -13.65 -20.14 -4.71
C ILE A 522 -12.74 -21.31 -4.35
N ALA A 523 -11.46 -21.12 -4.57
CA ALA A 523 -10.43 -22.10 -4.25
C ALA A 523 -9.25 -21.45 -3.53
N ASP A 524 -8.54 -22.27 -2.76
CA ASP A 524 -7.21 -21.92 -2.28
C ASP A 524 -6.25 -21.83 -3.47
N TYR A 525 -5.57 -20.70 -3.58
CA TYR A 525 -4.66 -20.43 -4.70
C TYR A 525 -3.48 -21.40 -4.75
N ALA A 526 -2.92 -21.78 -3.59
CA ALA A 526 -1.69 -22.55 -3.52
C ALA A 526 -1.90 -24.05 -3.78
N SER A 527 -3.01 -24.62 -3.30
CA SER A 527 -3.33 -26.04 -3.41
C SER A 527 -4.31 -26.36 -4.54
N GLY A 528 -5.07 -25.37 -5.01
CA GLY A 528 -6.20 -25.58 -5.92
C GLY A 528 -7.43 -26.22 -5.25
N GLU A 529 -7.45 -26.34 -3.91
CA GLU A 529 -8.59 -26.89 -3.18
C GLU A 529 -9.82 -26.00 -3.34
N ILE A 530 -10.94 -26.56 -3.80
CA ILE A 530 -12.18 -25.83 -4.03
C ILE A 530 -13.03 -25.82 -2.76
N PHE A 531 -13.23 -24.63 -2.18
CA PHE A 531 -14.03 -24.43 -0.96
C PHE A 531 -15.51 -24.20 -1.23
N ALA A 532 -15.83 -23.53 -2.33
CA ALA A 532 -17.20 -23.19 -2.71
C ALA A 532 -17.30 -23.03 -4.23
N GLY A 533 -18.42 -23.41 -4.81
CA GLY A 533 -18.68 -23.19 -6.23
C GLY A 533 -20.13 -23.37 -6.61
N LYS A 534 -20.53 -22.66 -7.68
CA LYS A 534 -21.81 -22.84 -8.38
C LYS A 534 -21.54 -22.99 -9.87
N ASN A 535 -22.14 -23.99 -10.51
CA ASN A 535 -22.07 -24.25 -11.96
C ASN A 535 -20.64 -24.28 -12.51
N ILE A 536 -19.70 -24.82 -11.73
CA ILE A 536 -18.26 -24.71 -12.01
C ILE A 536 -17.78 -25.53 -13.21
N ASP A 537 -18.60 -26.47 -13.66
CA ASP A 537 -18.35 -27.37 -14.79
C ASP A 537 -19.17 -27.02 -16.05
N THR A 538 -19.95 -25.94 -16.00
CA THR A 538 -20.76 -25.43 -17.11
C THR A 538 -19.89 -24.62 -18.07
N VAL A 539 -19.98 -24.95 -19.36
CA VAL A 539 -19.21 -24.27 -20.42
C VAL A 539 -19.75 -22.88 -20.70
N ARG A 540 -18.84 -21.89 -20.77
CA ARG A 540 -19.16 -20.47 -20.99
C ARG A 540 -18.07 -19.76 -21.78
N PRO A 541 -18.41 -18.67 -22.48
CA PRO A 541 -17.44 -17.74 -23.04
C PRO A 541 -16.50 -17.21 -21.94
N THR A 542 -15.20 -17.27 -22.21
CA THR A 542 -14.12 -16.76 -21.35
C THR A 542 -14.05 -15.24 -21.32
N ALA A 543 -14.47 -14.58 -22.41
CA ALA A 543 -14.12 -13.19 -22.68
C ALA A 543 -12.61 -12.95 -22.48
N SER A 544 -12.21 -11.77 -21.99
CA SER A 544 -10.81 -11.39 -21.78
C SER A 544 -9.98 -12.32 -20.88
N LEU A 545 -10.59 -13.26 -20.15
CA LEU A 545 -9.86 -14.28 -19.41
C LEU A 545 -8.94 -15.13 -20.32
N ALA A 546 -9.26 -15.24 -21.62
CA ALA A 546 -8.40 -15.84 -22.63
C ALA A 546 -6.97 -15.24 -22.66
N LYS A 547 -6.81 -13.96 -22.32
CA LYS A 547 -5.52 -13.25 -22.34
C LYS A 547 -4.50 -13.80 -21.35
N VAL A 548 -4.94 -14.47 -20.28
CA VAL A 548 -4.03 -15.15 -19.34
C VAL A 548 -3.32 -16.30 -20.05
N MET A 549 -4.08 -17.12 -20.77
CA MET A 549 -3.52 -18.23 -21.56
C MET A 549 -2.61 -17.73 -22.69
N THR A 550 -3.03 -16.67 -23.39
CA THR A 550 -2.22 -16.03 -24.43
C THR A 550 -0.89 -15.52 -23.87
N THR A 551 -0.93 -14.84 -22.72
CA THR A 551 0.27 -14.32 -22.06
C THR A 551 1.22 -15.44 -21.64
N TYR A 552 0.68 -16.51 -21.05
CA TYR A 552 1.47 -17.70 -20.73
C TYR A 552 2.20 -18.24 -21.99
N MET A 553 1.46 -18.37 -23.10
CA MET A 553 2.06 -18.85 -24.36
C MET A 553 3.09 -17.87 -24.95
N LEU A 554 2.86 -16.56 -24.85
CA LEU A 554 3.83 -15.55 -25.29
C LEU A 554 5.15 -15.69 -24.54
N ILE A 555 5.09 -15.83 -23.21
CA ILE A 555 6.28 -16.02 -22.36
C ILE A 555 6.96 -17.34 -22.70
N LYS A 556 6.19 -18.43 -22.82
CA LYS A 556 6.70 -19.77 -23.18
C LYS A 556 7.39 -19.79 -24.54
N GLU A 557 6.91 -19.01 -25.50
CA GLU A 557 7.48 -18.87 -26.84
C GLU A 557 8.61 -17.82 -26.92
N GLY A 558 9.05 -17.28 -25.77
CA GLY A 558 10.24 -16.42 -25.69
C GLY A 558 9.98 -14.95 -25.96
N LEU A 559 8.81 -14.41 -25.58
CA LEU A 559 8.53 -12.97 -25.67
C LEU A 559 9.65 -12.15 -25.03
N ASN A 560 10.33 -11.35 -25.85
CA ASN A 560 11.34 -10.41 -25.39
C ASN A 560 10.68 -9.12 -24.88
N LEU A 561 10.59 -8.94 -23.56
CA LEU A 561 9.99 -7.75 -22.93
C LEU A 561 10.75 -6.44 -23.19
N ASN A 562 12.05 -6.52 -23.49
CA ASN A 562 12.87 -5.37 -23.90
C ASN A 562 12.75 -5.07 -25.40
N GLY A 563 12.11 -5.98 -26.14
CA GLY A 563 11.75 -5.77 -27.54
C GLY A 563 10.66 -4.72 -27.71
N SER A 564 10.38 -4.41 -28.96
CA SER A 564 9.30 -3.52 -29.34
C SER A 564 8.72 -3.94 -30.67
N VAL A 565 7.45 -3.65 -30.87
CA VAL A 565 6.70 -3.98 -32.08
C VAL A 565 6.04 -2.73 -32.64
N THR A 566 6.03 -2.63 -33.96
CA THR A 566 5.38 -1.55 -34.69
C THR A 566 3.93 -1.92 -34.96
N PHE A 567 3.01 -1.02 -34.67
CA PHE A 567 1.60 -1.20 -34.92
C PHE A 567 1.31 -1.18 -36.42
N ASN A 568 0.63 -2.23 -36.89
CA ASN A 568 0.12 -2.40 -38.23
C ASN A 568 -1.38 -2.64 -38.14
N SER A 569 -2.15 -1.61 -38.46
CA SER A 569 -3.60 -1.59 -38.44
C SER A 569 -4.24 -2.60 -39.40
N ALA A 570 -3.55 -3.04 -40.44
CA ALA A 570 -4.06 -4.04 -41.37
C ALA A 570 -4.12 -5.44 -40.76
N THR A 571 -3.26 -5.75 -39.79
CA THR A 571 -3.15 -7.10 -39.21
C THR A 571 -3.47 -7.15 -37.72
N GLN A 572 -3.29 -6.07 -36.96
CA GLN A 572 -3.39 -6.09 -35.50
C GLN A 572 -4.60 -5.35 -34.95
N LYS A 573 -5.36 -4.64 -35.79
CA LYS A 573 -6.57 -3.94 -35.35
C LYS A 573 -7.63 -4.94 -34.91
N THR A 574 -8.26 -4.68 -33.77
CA THR A 574 -9.42 -5.43 -33.25
C THR A 574 -10.66 -4.53 -33.25
N PRO A 575 -11.89 -5.09 -33.25
CA PRO A 575 -13.13 -4.29 -33.19
C PRO A 575 -13.12 -3.29 -32.03
N PRO A 576 -13.61 -2.04 -32.25
CA PRO A 576 -13.46 -0.92 -31.31
C PRO A 576 -14.45 -0.95 -30.14
N GLU A 577 -15.16 -2.07 -29.96
CA GLU A 577 -16.41 -2.11 -29.20
C GLU A 577 -16.17 -1.89 -27.70
N PHE A 578 -14.99 -2.28 -27.18
CA PHE A 578 -14.54 -1.97 -25.82
C PHE A 578 -13.00 -1.84 -25.79
N HIS A 579 -12.46 -0.89 -24.99
CA HIS A 579 -11.02 -0.64 -24.79
C HIS A 579 -10.27 0.03 -25.96
N ARG A 580 -10.56 1.31 -26.22
CA ARG A 580 -9.88 2.13 -27.24
C ARG A 580 -8.39 2.29 -26.94
N TYR A 581 -7.56 1.47 -27.54
CA TYR A 581 -6.11 1.68 -27.56
C TYR A 581 -5.79 2.81 -28.53
N ARG A 582 -5.37 3.96 -28.00
CA ARG A 582 -5.04 5.16 -28.79
C ARG A 582 -3.64 4.98 -29.39
N ILE A 583 -3.60 4.39 -30.57
CA ILE A 583 -2.37 4.11 -31.32
C ILE A 583 -2.59 4.41 -32.81
N ILE A 584 -1.56 4.90 -33.48
CA ILE A 584 -1.55 5.23 -34.91
C ILE A 584 -0.65 4.23 -35.65
N ASP A 585 -1.03 3.89 -36.88
CA ASP A 585 -0.25 3.00 -37.75
C ASP A 585 1.22 3.46 -37.86
N GLY A 586 2.16 2.52 -37.68
CA GLY A 586 3.59 2.82 -37.67
C GLY A 586 4.18 3.17 -36.29
N GLU A 587 3.37 3.42 -35.27
CA GLU A 587 3.88 3.66 -33.90
C GLU A 587 4.54 2.40 -33.33
N ARG A 588 5.69 2.59 -32.67
CA ARG A 588 6.49 1.50 -32.10
C ARG A 588 6.38 1.50 -30.59
N VAL A 589 5.93 0.38 -30.01
CA VAL A 589 5.67 0.25 -28.57
C VAL A 589 6.50 -0.86 -27.97
N LYS A 590 6.99 -0.66 -26.74
CA LYS A 590 7.77 -1.66 -26.01
C LYS A 590 6.89 -2.83 -25.59
N ASN A 591 7.42 -4.04 -25.69
CA ASN A 591 6.68 -5.26 -25.36
C ASN A 591 6.27 -5.32 -23.88
N SER A 592 7.06 -4.76 -22.96
CA SER A 592 6.66 -4.63 -21.55
C SER A 592 5.39 -3.80 -21.37
N ASP A 593 5.26 -2.70 -22.11
CA ASP A 593 4.15 -1.76 -21.95
C ASP A 593 2.87 -2.32 -22.59
N LEU A 594 3.03 -3.03 -23.72
CA LEU A 594 1.95 -3.79 -24.32
C LEU A 594 1.47 -4.90 -23.39
N LEU A 595 2.37 -5.62 -22.72
CA LEU A 595 2.00 -6.67 -21.77
C LEU A 595 1.21 -6.09 -20.58
N SER A 596 1.64 -4.95 -20.04
CA SER A 596 0.88 -4.22 -19.03
C SER A 596 -0.52 -3.82 -19.55
N ALA A 597 -0.63 -3.31 -20.78
CA ALA A 597 -1.92 -2.96 -21.38
C ALA A 597 -2.84 -4.18 -21.57
N VAL A 598 -2.27 -5.36 -21.88
CA VAL A 598 -2.99 -6.64 -21.99
C VAL A 598 -3.55 -7.09 -20.66
N LEU A 599 -2.74 -7.10 -19.59
CA LEU A 599 -3.12 -7.68 -18.31
C LEU A 599 -3.87 -6.72 -17.37
N ILE A 600 -3.53 -5.43 -17.39
CA ILE A 600 -4.10 -4.41 -16.49
C ILE A 600 -5.37 -3.82 -17.10
N SER A 601 -5.27 -3.35 -18.34
CA SER A 601 -6.37 -2.64 -19.02
C SER A 601 -7.18 -3.53 -19.96
N SER A 602 -6.86 -4.82 -20.03
CA SER A 602 -7.55 -5.81 -20.86
C SER A 602 -7.65 -5.43 -22.34
N MET A 603 -6.68 -4.66 -22.84
CA MET A 603 -6.74 -4.11 -24.19
C MET A 603 -6.51 -5.20 -25.24
N ASN A 604 -7.32 -5.20 -26.31
CA ASN A 604 -7.30 -6.25 -27.34
C ASN A 604 -6.17 -6.05 -28.37
N THR A 605 -6.04 -4.83 -28.93
CA THR A 605 -5.01 -4.51 -29.93
C THR A 605 -3.58 -4.83 -29.46
N PRO A 606 -3.16 -4.49 -28.22
CA PRO A 606 -1.85 -4.85 -27.71
C PRO A 606 -1.56 -6.36 -27.71
N VAL A 607 -2.57 -7.22 -27.56
CA VAL A 607 -2.38 -8.67 -27.60
C VAL A 607 -1.89 -9.11 -28.99
N ARG A 608 -2.55 -8.64 -30.05
CA ARG A 608 -2.17 -8.99 -31.43
C ARG A 608 -0.80 -8.42 -31.79
N MET A 609 -0.47 -7.23 -31.27
CA MET A 609 0.88 -6.68 -31.37
C MET A 609 1.91 -7.58 -30.71
N LEU A 610 1.69 -8.04 -29.48
CA LEU A 610 2.60 -8.95 -28.79
C LEU A 610 2.75 -10.30 -29.51
N VAL A 611 1.65 -10.90 -29.97
CA VAL A 611 1.68 -12.15 -30.74
C VAL A 611 2.50 -11.97 -32.01
N SER A 612 2.34 -10.85 -32.72
CA SER A 612 3.14 -10.55 -33.91
C SER A 612 4.63 -10.32 -33.64
N SER A 613 5.00 -9.97 -32.40
CA SER A 613 6.41 -9.85 -32.00
C SER A 613 7.10 -11.22 -31.81
N VAL A 614 6.31 -12.29 -31.70
CA VAL A 614 6.77 -13.68 -31.52
C VAL A 614 6.57 -14.51 -32.80
N THR A 615 5.44 -14.33 -33.51
CA THR A 615 5.11 -15.08 -34.72
C THR A 615 4.23 -14.28 -35.68
N ASN A 616 4.41 -14.50 -36.99
CA ASN A 616 3.52 -13.93 -38.02
C ASN A 616 2.26 -14.78 -38.28
N ASP A 617 2.15 -15.96 -37.64
CA ASP A 617 1.02 -16.88 -37.79
C ASP A 617 0.18 -16.92 -36.50
N GLU A 618 -0.81 -16.04 -36.41
CA GLU A 618 -1.74 -15.96 -35.27
C GLU A 618 -2.62 -17.23 -35.16
N ALA A 619 -3.03 -17.82 -36.28
CA ALA A 619 -3.83 -19.05 -36.29
C ALA A 619 -3.03 -20.25 -35.75
N GLY A 620 -1.74 -20.33 -36.14
CA GLY A 620 -0.79 -21.26 -35.55
C GLY A 620 -0.58 -21.02 -34.06
N PHE A 621 -0.51 -19.75 -33.62
CA PHE A 621 -0.41 -19.41 -32.20
C PHE A 621 -1.63 -19.89 -31.39
N VAL A 622 -2.84 -19.66 -31.88
CA VAL A 622 -4.09 -20.18 -31.28
C VAL A 622 -4.09 -21.71 -31.26
N SER A 623 -3.58 -22.36 -32.30
CA SER A 623 -3.45 -23.83 -32.35
C SER A 623 -2.52 -24.36 -31.25
N LYS A 624 -1.41 -23.66 -30.98
CA LYS A 624 -0.49 -23.97 -29.87
C LYS A 624 -1.12 -23.73 -28.50
N MET A 625 -1.86 -22.62 -28.32
CA MET A 625 -2.63 -22.37 -27.10
C MET A 625 -3.57 -23.55 -26.79
N ASN A 626 -4.36 -23.98 -27.78
CA ASN A 626 -5.27 -25.11 -27.60
C ASN A 626 -4.55 -26.46 -27.41
N ALA A 627 -3.37 -26.64 -28.01
CA ALA A 627 -2.55 -27.82 -27.75
C ALA A 627 -2.07 -27.86 -26.29
N GLN A 628 -1.67 -26.72 -25.75
CA GLN A 628 -1.27 -26.60 -24.35
C GLN A 628 -2.44 -26.83 -23.38
N LEU A 629 -3.64 -26.33 -23.70
CA LEU A 629 -4.84 -26.59 -22.90
C LEU A 629 -5.15 -28.10 -22.85
N ARG A 630 -5.03 -28.81 -23.98
CA ARG A 630 -5.17 -30.28 -24.03
C ARG A 630 -4.10 -31.02 -23.25
N ASP A 631 -2.86 -30.54 -23.30
CA ASP A 631 -1.73 -31.08 -22.52
C ASP A 631 -1.97 -30.95 -21.00
N TRP A 632 -2.67 -29.90 -20.57
CA TRP A 632 -3.14 -29.75 -19.18
C TRP A 632 -4.41 -30.55 -18.87
N GLY A 633 -4.92 -31.35 -19.81
CA GLY A 633 -6.12 -32.16 -19.62
C GLY A 633 -7.43 -31.37 -19.67
N LEU A 634 -7.42 -30.13 -20.18
CA LEU A 634 -8.59 -29.28 -20.26
C LEU A 634 -9.38 -29.64 -21.52
N THR A 635 -10.53 -30.29 -21.33
CA THR A 635 -11.34 -30.86 -22.43
C THR A 635 -12.55 -30.01 -22.78
N LYS A 636 -12.93 -29.07 -21.89
CA LYS A 636 -14.05 -28.14 -22.08
C LYS A 636 -13.60 -26.71 -22.38
N THR A 637 -12.30 -26.48 -22.54
CA THR A 637 -11.73 -25.17 -22.87
C THR A 637 -11.24 -25.18 -24.31
N SER A 638 -11.68 -24.20 -25.10
CA SER A 638 -11.15 -23.97 -26.44
C SER A 638 -11.15 -22.49 -26.80
N LEU A 639 -10.05 -22.01 -27.37
CA LEU A 639 -9.89 -20.60 -27.75
C LEU A 639 -9.86 -20.45 -29.28
N LYS A 640 -10.58 -19.48 -29.83
CA LYS A 640 -10.64 -19.12 -31.25
C LYS A 640 -9.78 -17.93 -31.61
N ASP A 641 -9.47 -17.08 -30.64
CA ASP A 641 -8.60 -15.93 -30.81
C ASP A 641 -7.63 -15.78 -29.62
N VAL A 642 -6.78 -14.76 -29.71
CA VAL A 642 -5.74 -14.49 -28.71
C VAL A 642 -6.20 -13.55 -27.60
N TYR A 643 -7.36 -12.90 -27.75
CA TYR A 643 -7.76 -11.79 -26.86
C TYR A 643 -9.13 -11.95 -26.18
N GLY A 644 -9.87 -13.02 -26.46
CA GLY A 644 -11.16 -13.29 -25.84
C GLY A 644 -12.35 -12.59 -26.50
N GLY A 645 -12.25 -12.25 -27.79
CA GLY A 645 -13.31 -11.53 -28.51
C GLY A 645 -14.41 -12.44 -29.07
N ALA A 646 -14.04 -13.63 -29.52
CA ALA A 646 -14.97 -14.65 -29.98
C ALA A 646 -15.82 -15.19 -28.82
N VAL A 647 -17.13 -15.30 -29.04
CA VAL A 647 -18.06 -15.84 -28.05
C VAL A 647 -17.80 -17.34 -27.85
N GLU A 648 -17.26 -18.01 -28.87
CA GLU A 648 -16.89 -19.42 -28.89
C GLU A 648 -15.53 -19.71 -28.21
N ASN A 649 -14.96 -18.72 -27.50
CA ASN A 649 -13.85 -18.95 -26.60
C ASN A 649 -14.35 -19.61 -25.31
N ASP A 650 -14.55 -20.91 -25.34
CA ASP A 650 -15.15 -21.70 -24.26
C ASP A 650 -14.19 -22.01 -23.11
N THR A 651 -14.71 -22.03 -21.88
CA THR A 651 -14.08 -22.58 -20.67
C THR A 651 -15.12 -23.03 -19.65
N THR A 652 -14.68 -23.66 -18.56
CA THR A 652 -15.44 -23.74 -17.29
C THR A 652 -14.70 -23.03 -16.17
N ALA A 653 -15.36 -22.72 -15.05
CA ALA A 653 -14.69 -22.12 -13.89
C ALA A 653 -13.61 -23.06 -13.31
N ARG A 654 -13.85 -24.38 -13.33
CA ARG A 654 -12.88 -25.39 -12.87
C ARG A 654 -11.66 -25.48 -13.77
N GLU A 655 -11.86 -25.55 -15.09
CA GLU A 655 -10.72 -25.61 -16.01
C GLU A 655 -9.95 -24.28 -16.03
N TYR A 656 -10.65 -23.15 -15.87
CA TYR A 656 -10.00 -21.86 -15.76
C TYR A 656 -9.12 -21.71 -14.50
N LEU A 657 -9.51 -22.29 -13.36
CA LEU A 657 -8.63 -22.39 -12.18
C LEU A 657 -7.31 -23.06 -12.56
N THR A 658 -7.34 -24.12 -13.37
CA THR A 658 -6.11 -24.80 -13.82
C THR A 658 -5.27 -23.90 -14.70
N ILE A 659 -5.88 -23.17 -15.66
CA ILE A 659 -5.17 -22.18 -16.49
C ILE A 659 -4.50 -21.14 -15.62
N PHE A 660 -5.25 -20.57 -14.66
CA PHE A 660 -4.75 -19.53 -13.76
C PHE A 660 -3.58 -20.06 -12.92
N THR A 661 -3.76 -21.17 -12.21
CA THR A 661 -2.69 -21.76 -11.38
C THR A 661 -1.45 -22.15 -12.20
N LYS A 662 -1.62 -22.70 -13.41
CA LYS A 662 -0.47 -23.06 -14.26
C LYS A 662 0.25 -21.84 -14.83
N ALA A 663 -0.50 -20.80 -15.21
CA ALA A 663 0.05 -19.57 -15.75
C ALA A 663 0.82 -18.77 -14.70
N THR A 664 0.47 -18.87 -13.42
CA THR A 664 1.09 -18.12 -12.32
C THR A 664 2.12 -18.93 -11.51
N ALA A 665 2.29 -20.22 -11.79
CA ALA A 665 3.23 -21.09 -11.08
C ALA A 665 4.69 -20.94 -11.50
N ASN A 666 5.00 -20.15 -12.54
CA ASN A 666 6.37 -19.92 -13.02
C ASN A 666 6.66 -18.42 -13.16
#